data_AF-A0A959Q3G7-F1
#
_entry.id   AF-A0A959Q3G7-F1
#
_cell.length_a   1.000
_cell.length_b   1.000
_cell.length_c   1.000
_cell.angle_alpha   90.00
_cell.angle_beta   90.00
_cell.angle_gamma   90.00
#
_symmetry.space_group_name_H-M   'P 1'
#
loop_
_entity.id
_entity.type
_entity.pdbx_description
1 polymer ?
#
loop_
_entity_poly.entity_id
_entity_poly.type
_entity_poly.pdbx_seq_one_letter_code
_entity_poly.pdbx_strand_id
1 'polypeptide(L)'
;MRKRLPRTITTLASLPFITPMLSTSSWQVLKWATVVWMMVMGGGDVKINPASLEFASCGTTGVTISLYSQEDVNSFGSSLTGSGCNEYLGNIYICDECSSGGSPITDLDGLSGLTIIHGYLDIRNNPGLTSLSAFNNLTSVGQYLRIWYNTSVINISGFNALSTITSEFLIANNTSLQSISGFTNLSSVGSYLQIYDNDLLSDLSIASSTSLTIGQNLYVNYNAILPDLDGFSTVNSIGGSLQIYQNPQLADCCGIYQLIQLSSPSGYNIYSNAAGCQGVNDITNQCAYPSGNINSASNTTICAGLGTSVNIDLSDAINYSGELDISVVSGSGSASTYPFTHTASSVDQVNVGFSIPAIKLPNASSNNVVYQIGWVSLTNTISGNMVTAPDPNLTGFVQVTVYPKPNISISAPPAGPVCPGTTISFDVSQPNSVGGNFNWDVVDESMTLLTGPGTSGTNVAYGSGAVSTDLGFLASQCATVAGTYTFRFTPVGPQCLGDVVTVGVEVGDEIAPSLTGTAYAGTTGTNACMTDAATAAPFDAILAVQGYTDNCGGALTAELTGTSVSGDNCNWNLTYTYKVKDACGNELLAQTYSNSGSDQDGATGVTPTGMIGVNACANEAEIDGLVLVSADITALEGAYTDDCGTVTASFVSQVLSGDACSWSLARTYNISDGCASNDFTVVITHSGSDQDGATGVTPTGMIGVNACANEA
;
A
#
# COMPACT_ATOMS: atom_id res chain seq x y z
N MET A 1 21.92 53.27 -33.80
CA MET A 1 23.39 53.49 -33.81
C MET A 1 23.79 54.42 -32.66
N ARG A 2 24.34 53.91 -31.56
CA ARG A 2 25.23 54.69 -30.67
C ARG A 2 26.27 53.76 -30.05
N LYS A 3 27.52 54.16 -30.23
CA LYS A 3 28.76 53.46 -29.93
C LYS A 3 28.97 53.32 -28.42
N ARG A 4 29.54 52.17 -28.01
CA ARG A 4 30.23 51.98 -26.72
C ARG A 4 31.43 52.94 -26.63
N LEU A 5 31.61 53.56 -25.47
CA LEU A 5 32.87 54.20 -25.04
C LEU A 5 33.42 53.42 -23.83
N PRO A 6 34.76 53.32 -23.70
CA PRO A 6 35.42 52.43 -22.74
C PRO A 6 35.49 53.03 -21.34
N ARG A 7 35.44 52.18 -20.30
CA ARG A 7 35.67 52.54 -18.90
C ARG A 7 37.12 52.23 -18.51
N THR A 8 37.99 53.22 -18.65
CA THR A 8 39.27 53.30 -17.92
C THR A 8 39.62 54.77 -17.76
N ILE A 9 39.71 55.26 -16.52
CA ILE A 9 40.28 56.57 -16.22
C ILE A 9 41.54 56.33 -15.38
N THR A 10 42.68 56.58 -16.01
CA THR A 10 44.01 56.65 -15.39
C THR A 10 44.37 58.10 -15.06
N THR A 11 44.69 58.35 -13.79
CA THR A 11 45.57 59.39 -13.20
C THR A 11 45.46 60.86 -13.64
N LEU A 12 45.33 61.78 -12.67
CA LEU A 12 45.80 63.17 -12.82
C LEU A 12 46.32 63.75 -11.49
N ALA A 13 47.63 63.99 -11.47
CA ALA A 13 48.30 64.91 -10.55
C ALA A 13 48.88 66.04 -11.41
N SER A 14 48.61 67.32 -11.08
CA SER A 14 49.57 68.46 -11.14
C SER A 14 48.92 69.86 -11.03
N LEU A 15 49.53 70.73 -10.19
CA LEU A 15 49.57 72.23 -10.14
C LEU A 15 48.61 72.99 -9.17
N PRO A 16 48.95 74.21 -8.65
CA PRO A 16 49.70 74.41 -7.38
C PRO A 16 49.03 75.39 -6.37
N PHE A 17 49.52 75.35 -5.11
CA PHE A 17 49.44 76.34 -4.02
C PHE A 17 48.22 77.28 -3.86
N ILE A 18 47.51 77.15 -2.72
CA ILE A 18 47.27 78.19 -1.70
C ILE A 18 46.87 77.47 -0.39
N THR A 19 47.64 77.68 0.68
CA THR A 19 47.22 77.45 2.08
C THR A 19 46.77 78.79 2.67
N PRO A 20 45.77 78.85 3.57
CA PRO A 20 46.01 78.43 4.95
C PRO A 20 44.85 77.68 5.65
N MET A 21 45.27 76.93 6.67
CA MET A 21 44.54 76.60 7.90
C MET A 21 43.15 75.99 7.76
N LEU A 22 43.06 74.65 7.92
CA LEU A 22 42.01 73.94 8.65
C LEU A 22 42.51 72.51 8.94
N SER A 23 42.09 71.94 10.07
CA SER A 23 42.61 70.70 10.67
C SER A 23 42.42 69.44 9.80
N THR A 24 43.32 68.48 9.98
CA THR A 24 43.47 67.20 9.25
C THR A 24 42.26 66.25 9.28
N SER A 25 41.21 66.56 10.03
CA SER A 25 39.98 65.77 10.15
C SER A 25 38.92 66.06 9.08
N SER A 26 39.02 67.16 8.34
CA SER A 26 37.95 67.60 7.40
C SER A 26 38.11 67.11 5.96
N TRP A 27 39.30 66.63 5.58
CA TRP A 27 39.58 66.11 4.23
C TRP A 27 39.26 64.62 4.05
N GLN A 28 39.20 63.86 5.14
CA GLN A 28 38.74 62.48 5.12
C GLN A 28 37.24 62.45 4.79
N VAL A 29 36.40 63.22 5.50
CA VAL A 29 34.93 63.21 5.32
C VAL A 29 34.48 63.62 3.90
N LEU A 30 35.20 64.49 3.20
CA LEU A 30 34.81 64.95 1.84
C LEU A 30 35.10 63.93 0.72
N LYS A 31 36.07 63.01 0.91
CA LYS A 31 36.35 61.93 -0.04
C LYS A 31 35.32 60.79 0.05
N TRP A 32 34.76 60.55 1.23
CA TRP A 32 33.73 59.52 1.44
C TRP A 32 32.37 59.94 0.86
N ALA A 33 32.02 61.22 0.92
CA ALA A 33 30.73 61.72 0.43
C ALA A 33 30.53 61.55 -1.09
N THR A 34 31.60 61.53 -1.89
CA THR A 34 31.50 61.37 -3.36
C THR A 34 31.49 59.91 -3.82
N VAL A 35 32.10 59.00 -3.05
CA VAL A 35 32.05 57.55 -3.33
C VAL A 35 30.72 56.93 -2.88
N VAL A 36 30.20 57.36 -1.73
CA VAL A 36 28.89 56.90 -1.20
C VAL A 36 27.72 57.37 -2.07
N TRP A 37 27.81 58.53 -2.72
CA TRP A 37 26.72 59.03 -3.59
C TRP A 37 26.53 58.22 -4.88
N MET A 38 27.53 57.44 -5.32
CA MET A 38 27.38 56.48 -6.44
C MET A 38 26.91 55.08 -6.01
N MET A 39 26.95 54.75 -4.70
CA MET A 39 26.65 53.40 -4.17
C MET A 39 25.16 53.09 -3.97
N VAL A 40 24.28 54.10 -3.95
CA VAL A 40 22.87 53.93 -3.50
C VAL A 40 21.87 53.59 -4.63
N MET A 41 22.29 53.53 -5.91
CA MET A 41 21.33 53.45 -7.04
C MET A 41 21.53 52.28 -8.02
N GLY A 42 22.23 51.20 -7.66
CA GLY A 42 22.27 50.02 -8.51
C GLY A 42 22.82 48.79 -7.79
N GLY A 43 21.98 47.77 -7.62
CA GLY A 43 22.36 46.45 -7.12
C GLY A 43 23.22 45.66 -8.11
N GLY A 44 24.38 46.19 -8.48
CA GLY A 44 25.40 45.49 -9.26
C GLY A 44 26.64 45.24 -8.42
N ASP A 45 27.22 44.05 -8.54
CA ASP A 45 28.47 43.65 -7.89
C ASP A 45 29.59 44.65 -8.23
N VAL A 46 30.03 45.42 -7.24
CA VAL A 46 31.12 46.39 -7.40
C VAL A 46 32.43 45.68 -7.11
N LYS A 47 33.29 45.56 -8.14
CA LYS A 47 34.68 45.11 -7.98
C LYS A 47 35.45 46.17 -7.19
N ILE A 48 35.63 45.97 -5.88
CA ILE A 48 36.50 46.82 -5.05
C ILE A 48 37.91 46.24 -5.12
N ASN A 49 38.88 47.03 -5.57
CA ASN A 49 40.28 46.63 -5.58
C ASN A 49 40.81 46.58 -4.13
N PRO A 50 41.25 45.41 -3.61
CA PRO A 50 41.72 45.26 -2.23
C PRO A 50 42.88 46.19 -1.88
N ALA A 51 43.71 46.58 -2.86
CA ALA A 51 44.87 47.45 -2.66
C ALA A 51 44.53 48.94 -2.44
N SER A 52 43.25 49.33 -2.56
CA SER A 52 42.80 50.74 -2.44
C SER A 52 42.02 51.06 -1.16
N LEU A 53 41.88 50.08 -0.26
CA LEU A 53 41.22 50.25 1.03
C LEU A 53 42.27 50.53 2.11
N GLU A 54 42.34 51.76 2.60
CA GLU A 54 42.89 52.00 3.95
C GLU A 54 41.90 51.36 4.94
N PHE A 55 42.15 50.12 5.37
CA PHE A 55 41.34 49.37 6.34
C PHE A 55 41.46 50.03 7.72
N ALA A 56 40.66 51.06 7.98
CA ALA A 56 40.41 51.56 9.34
C ALA A 56 39.32 50.74 10.07
N SER A 57 38.57 49.90 9.35
CA SER A 57 37.54 48.99 9.88
C SER A 57 37.59 47.65 9.17
N CYS A 58 37.25 46.57 9.90
CA CYS A 58 37.12 45.20 9.42
C CYS A 58 35.97 44.98 8.39
N GLY A 59 35.99 45.71 7.29
CA GLY A 59 34.89 45.75 6.33
C GLY A 59 33.74 46.68 6.75
N THR A 60 32.60 46.54 6.08
CA THR A 60 31.39 47.33 6.30
C THR A 60 30.18 46.41 6.18
N THR A 61 29.23 46.55 7.10
CA THR A 61 28.00 45.74 7.11
C THR A 61 27.26 45.84 5.78
N GLY A 62 26.92 44.67 5.22
CA GLY A 62 26.16 44.56 3.96
C GLY A 62 26.99 44.73 2.68
N VAL A 63 28.28 45.07 2.77
CA VAL A 63 29.17 45.13 1.59
C VAL A 63 29.77 43.76 1.32
N THR A 64 29.71 43.32 0.06
CA THR A 64 30.35 42.07 -0.39
C THR A 64 31.76 42.33 -0.90
N ILE A 65 32.74 41.58 -0.38
CA ILE A 65 34.04 41.43 -1.04
C ILE A 65 33.97 40.21 -1.97
N SER A 66 34.28 40.42 -3.25
CA SER A 66 34.30 39.37 -4.25
C SER A 66 35.74 39.00 -4.61
N LEU A 67 36.10 37.74 -4.39
CA LEU A 67 37.41 37.16 -4.67
C LEU A 67 37.27 36.28 -5.90
N TYR A 68 37.79 36.74 -7.04
CA TYR A 68 37.65 36.06 -8.33
C TYR A 68 38.96 35.41 -8.82
N SER A 69 40.01 35.47 -8.02
CA SER A 69 41.32 34.92 -8.36
C SER A 69 42.16 34.65 -7.13
N GLN A 70 43.21 33.83 -7.26
CA GLN A 70 44.17 33.61 -6.17
C GLN A 70 44.83 34.93 -5.72
N GLU A 71 45.04 35.88 -6.64
CA GLU A 71 45.59 37.19 -6.32
C GLU A 71 44.64 38.01 -5.43
N ASP A 72 43.32 37.94 -5.68
CA ASP A 72 42.32 38.60 -4.84
C ASP A 72 42.32 38.01 -3.42
N VAL A 73 42.38 36.67 -3.29
CA VAL A 73 42.45 35.97 -2.00
C VAL A 73 43.70 36.39 -1.22
N ASN A 74 44.87 36.37 -1.86
CA ASN A 74 46.14 36.72 -1.23
C ASN A 74 46.16 38.19 -0.80
N SER A 75 45.64 39.09 -1.65
CA SER A 75 45.58 40.52 -1.36
C SER A 75 44.61 40.83 -0.22
N PHE A 76 43.44 40.20 -0.20
CA PHE A 76 42.48 40.35 0.88
C PHE A 76 43.02 39.77 2.20
N GLY A 77 43.62 38.57 2.18
CA GLY A 77 44.26 37.98 3.35
C GLY A 77 45.40 38.83 3.93
N SER A 78 46.20 39.45 3.06
CA SER A 78 47.23 40.41 3.48
C SER A 78 46.62 41.65 4.14
N SER A 79 45.47 42.13 3.64
CA SER A 79 44.76 43.27 4.24
C SER A 79 44.16 42.96 5.61
N LEU A 80 43.64 41.73 5.80
CA LEU A 80 43.16 41.25 7.10
C LEU A 80 44.31 41.18 8.10
N THR A 81 45.42 40.55 7.70
CA THR A 81 46.62 40.43 8.54
C THR A 81 47.21 41.80 8.91
N GLY A 82 47.32 42.71 7.95
CA GLY A 82 47.87 44.05 8.16
C GLY A 82 47.02 44.94 9.06
N SER A 83 45.70 44.70 9.10
CA SER A 83 44.76 45.42 9.97
C SER A 83 44.50 44.73 11.31
N GLY A 84 45.06 43.53 11.53
CA GLY A 84 44.75 42.71 12.71
C GLY A 84 43.29 42.24 12.74
N CYS A 85 42.65 42.15 11.58
CA CYS A 85 41.25 41.87 11.44
C CYS A 85 40.95 40.37 11.45
N ASN A 86 40.19 39.92 12.44
CA ASN A 86 39.67 38.56 12.55
C ASN A 86 38.13 38.48 12.47
N GLU A 87 37.41 39.60 12.65
CA GLU A 87 35.94 39.65 12.56
C GLU A 87 35.49 40.52 11.38
N TYR A 88 35.11 39.91 10.25
CA TYR A 88 34.73 40.64 9.04
C TYR A 88 33.24 41.04 9.07
N LEU A 89 32.95 42.35 8.97
CA LEU A 89 31.59 42.91 9.08
C LEU A 89 30.73 42.69 7.83
N GLY A 90 31.35 42.45 6.68
CA GLY A 90 30.68 42.31 5.38
C GLY A 90 30.40 40.87 4.97
N ASN A 91 30.10 40.68 3.69
CA ASN A 91 29.94 39.36 3.07
C ASN A 91 31.22 38.98 2.30
N ILE A 92 31.55 37.69 2.27
CA ILE A 92 32.67 37.16 1.49
C ILE A 92 32.10 36.26 0.38
N TYR A 93 32.48 36.55 -0.85
CA TYR A 93 32.07 35.83 -2.04
C TYR A 93 33.29 35.35 -2.82
N ILE A 94 33.45 34.04 -3.00
CA ILE A 94 34.64 33.41 -3.59
C ILE A 94 34.23 32.59 -4.82
N CYS A 95 34.68 33.01 -6.00
CA CYS A 95 34.37 32.30 -7.25
C CYS A 95 35.35 32.65 -8.38
N ASP A 96 36.25 31.75 -8.77
CA ASP A 96 37.20 32.03 -9.86
C ASP A 96 36.57 31.96 -11.27
N GLU A 97 35.57 31.09 -11.50
CA GLU A 97 34.86 31.01 -12.80
C GLU A 97 33.75 32.07 -12.97
N CYS A 98 33.49 32.90 -11.97
CA CYS A 98 32.49 33.97 -12.06
C CYS A 98 33.01 35.25 -12.71
N SER A 99 34.31 35.29 -13.06
CA SER A 99 34.89 36.41 -13.81
C SER A 99 35.90 35.93 -14.85
N SER A 100 36.02 36.65 -15.96
CA SER A 100 37.00 36.34 -16.99
C SER A 100 38.38 36.90 -16.65
N GLY A 101 39.41 36.05 -16.61
CA GLY A 101 40.81 36.45 -16.64
C GLY A 101 41.59 36.45 -15.32
N GLY A 102 41.04 35.82 -14.26
CA GLY A 102 41.76 35.58 -12.99
C GLY A 102 42.58 34.29 -13.00
N SER A 103 43.59 34.18 -12.12
CA SER A 103 44.22 32.89 -11.82
C SER A 103 43.28 32.00 -11.00
N PRO A 104 43.24 30.67 -11.25
CA PRO A 104 42.40 29.76 -10.47
C PRO A 104 42.66 29.89 -8.97
N ILE A 105 41.60 29.86 -8.16
CA ILE A 105 41.69 29.82 -6.70
C ILE A 105 41.94 28.37 -6.30
N THR A 106 43.15 28.11 -5.82
CA THR A 106 43.57 26.77 -5.36
C THR A 106 43.81 26.72 -3.86
N ASP A 107 43.94 27.89 -3.23
CA ASP A 107 44.32 28.05 -1.83
C ASP A 107 43.54 29.20 -1.19
N LEU A 108 43.02 28.97 0.03
CA LEU A 108 42.29 29.95 0.83
C LEU A 108 43.03 30.35 2.12
N ASP A 109 44.25 29.85 2.36
CA ASP A 109 44.96 30.01 3.63
C ASP A 109 45.20 31.48 4.03
N GLY A 110 45.19 32.41 3.07
CA GLY A 110 45.19 33.86 3.35
C GLY A 110 44.00 34.32 4.21
N LEU A 111 42.91 33.54 4.29
CA LEU A 111 41.72 33.83 5.08
C LEU A 111 41.75 33.21 6.49
N SER A 112 42.84 32.53 6.86
CA SER A 112 42.92 31.71 8.08
C SER A 112 42.86 32.47 9.40
N GLY A 113 43.06 33.78 9.38
CA GLY A 113 42.89 34.65 10.54
C GLY A 113 41.44 34.95 10.90
N LEU A 114 40.46 34.62 10.05
CA LEU A 114 39.05 34.94 10.29
C LEU A 114 38.44 34.05 11.38
N THR A 115 37.84 34.70 12.38
CA THR A 115 37.07 34.09 13.46
C THR A 115 35.58 34.33 13.31
N ILE A 116 35.14 35.48 12.76
CA ILE A 116 33.70 35.77 12.55
C ILE A 116 33.51 36.41 11.18
N ILE A 117 32.44 36.02 10.48
CA ILE A 117 31.92 36.73 9.32
C ILE A 117 30.49 37.16 9.66
N HIS A 118 30.22 38.47 9.79
CA HIS A 118 28.88 38.96 10.13
C HIS A 118 27.89 38.86 8.95
N GLY A 119 28.40 38.85 7.71
CA GLY A 119 27.62 38.61 6.51
C GLY A 119 27.50 37.13 6.16
N TYR A 120 27.42 36.86 4.86
CA TYR A 120 27.49 35.50 4.32
C TYR A 120 28.92 35.10 3.90
N LEU A 121 29.15 33.79 3.80
CA LEU A 121 30.29 33.18 3.14
C LEU A 121 29.78 32.27 2.02
N ASP A 122 30.09 32.59 0.77
CA ASP A 122 29.67 31.81 -0.41
C ASP A 122 30.90 31.46 -1.24
N ILE A 123 31.18 30.15 -1.32
CA ILE A 123 32.33 29.56 -2.01
C ILE A 123 31.78 28.70 -3.15
N ARG A 124 31.94 29.18 -4.39
CA ARG A 124 31.37 28.48 -5.54
C ARG A 124 32.18 28.54 -6.81
N ASN A 125 32.02 27.52 -7.66
CA ASN A 125 32.69 27.39 -8.97
C ASN A 125 34.20 27.66 -8.86
N ASN A 126 34.89 26.97 -7.97
CA ASN A 126 36.36 26.98 -7.87
C ASN A 126 36.88 25.56 -8.16
N PRO A 127 37.01 25.14 -9.43
CA PRO A 127 37.40 23.78 -9.78
C PRO A 127 38.84 23.44 -9.41
N GLY A 128 39.68 24.44 -9.12
CA GLY A 128 41.06 24.23 -8.64
C GLY A 128 41.17 24.06 -7.12
N LEU A 129 40.09 24.31 -6.36
CA LEU A 129 40.11 24.31 -4.91
C LEU A 129 39.96 22.89 -4.36
N THR A 130 40.94 22.44 -3.57
CA THR A 130 40.96 21.08 -3.00
C THR A 130 40.78 21.05 -1.48
N SER A 131 40.95 22.18 -0.79
CA SER A 131 40.90 22.28 0.68
C SER A 131 40.12 23.51 1.13
N LEU A 132 39.41 23.39 2.24
CA LEU A 132 38.73 24.49 2.95
C LEU A 132 39.33 24.73 4.36
N SER A 133 40.52 24.19 4.62
CA SER A 133 41.23 24.27 5.91
C SER A 133 41.46 25.68 6.44
N ALA A 134 41.40 26.68 5.57
CA ALA A 134 41.54 28.08 5.95
C ALA A 134 40.55 28.49 7.05
N PHE A 135 39.33 27.98 7.09
CA PHE A 135 38.32 28.47 8.02
C PHE A 135 38.37 27.83 9.42
N ASN A 136 39.47 27.16 9.79
CA ASN A 136 39.55 26.36 11.02
C ASN A 136 39.26 27.15 12.29
N ASN A 137 39.51 28.47 12.27
CA ASN A 137 39.28 29.39 13.38
C ASN A 137 37.91 30.08 13.32
N LEU A 138 37.13 29.88 12.26
CA LEU A 138 35.85 30.54 12.05
C LEU A 138 34.80 29.97 13.01
N THR A 139 34.26 30.80 13.90
CA THR A 139 33.29 30.41 14.93
C THR A 139 31.85 30.74 14.56
N SER A 140 31.63 31.75 13.71
CA SER A 140 30.27 32.18 13.33
C SER A 140 30.17 32.78 11.93
N VAL A 141 29.09 32.44 11.23
CA VAL A 141 28.63 33.10 9.99
C VAL A 141 27.26 33.72 10.23
N GLY A 142 27.18 35.05 10.11
CA GLY A 142 26.03 35.86 10.51
C GLY A 142 24.84 35.80 9.55
N GLN A 143 25.02 35.26 8.34
CA GLN A 143 23.94 34.95 7.39
C GLN A 143 24.05 33.50 6.91
N TYR A 144 24.31 33.27 5.62
CA TYR A 144 24.39 31.95 5.03
C TYR A 144 25.84 31.49 4.77
N LEU A 145 26.06 30.19 4.86
CA LEU A 145 27.26 29.50 4.40
C LEU A 145 26.88 28.61 3.22
N ARG A 146 27.48 28.85 2.04
CA ARG A 146 27.25 28.03 0.85
C ARG A 146 28.57 27.52 0.28
N ILE A 147 28.64 26.22 0.04
CA ILE A 147 29.79 25.54 -0.57
C ILE A 147 29.26 24.70 -1.73
N TRP A 148 29.43 25.17 -2.96
CA TRP A 148 28.75 24.56 -4.10
C TRP A 148 29.49 24.69 -5.43
N TYR A 149 29.37 23.69 -6.30
CA TYR A 149 30.12 23.64 -7.57
C TYR A 149 31.65 23.73 -7.40
N ASN A 150 32.22 23.22 -6.31
CA ASN A 150 33.68 23.10 -6.15
C ASN A 150 34.11 21.66 -6.44
N THR A 151 34.26 21.35 -7.72
CA THR A 151 34.34 19.97 -8.24
C THR A 151 35.58 19.18 -7.81
N SER A 152 36.62 19.83 -7.29
CA SER A 152 37.86 19.16 -6.80
C SER A 152 37.95 19.04 -5.28
N VAL A 153 36.96 19.56 -4.52
CA VAL A 153 36.92 19.39 -3.07
C VAL A 153 36.51 17.96 -2.76
N ILE A 154 37.42 17.20 -2.16
CA ILE A 154 37.18 15.80 -1.77
C ILE A 154 36.58 15.73 -0.36
N ASN A 155 37.04 16.59 0.55
CA ASN A 155 36.57 16.62 1.93
C ASN A 155 36.30 18.06 2.34
N ILE A 156 35.14 18.32 2.94
CA ILE A 156 34.91 19.59 3.64
C ILE A 156 35.43 19.41 5.06
N SER A 157 36.70 19.78 5.24
CA SER A 157 37.35 19.98 6.52
C SER A 157 37.62 21.47 6.72
N GLY A 158 37.91 21.89 7.94
CA GLY A 158 38.31 23.27 8.18
C GLY A 158 37.25 24.18 8.80
N PHE A 159 36.12 23.68 9.30
CA PHE A 159 35.14 24.51 10.02
C PHE A 159 35.00 24.06 11.49
N ASN A 160 36.07 23.48 12.05
CA ASN A 160 35.98 22.75 13.31
C ASN A 160 35.56 23.66 14.47
N ALA A 161 35.87 24.95 14.42
CA ALA A 161 35.45 25.93 15.43
C ALA A 161 34.05 26.52 15.20
N LEU A 162 33.42 26.24 14.04
CA LEU A 162 32.16 26.88 13.63
C LEU A 162 31.02 26.36 14.48
N SER A 163 30.44 27.23 15.30
CA SER A 163 29.33 26.88 16.19
C SER A 163 27.97 27.28 15.63
N THR A 164 27.92 28.33 14.82
CA THR A 164 26.66 28.98 14.43
C THR A 164 26.66 29.46 12.98
N ILE A 165 25.58 29.14 12.27
CA ILE A 165 25.21 29.71 10.98
C ILE A 165 23.80 30.31 11.14
N THR A 166 23.66 31.63 11.09
CA THR A 166 22.39 32.29 11.47
C THR A 166 21.25 32.04 10.48
N SER A 167 21.54 31.66 9.24
CA SER A 167 20.53 31.41 8.20
C SER A 167 20.72 30.06 7.51
N GLU A 168 21.02 30.04 6.21
CA GLU A 168 21.13 28.83 5.38
C GLU A 168 22.54 28.22 5.43
N PHE A 169 22.61 26.90 5.52
CA PHE A 169 23.81 26.12 5.29
C PHE A 169 23.60 25.16 4.10
N LEU A 170 24.34 25.38 3.03
CA LEU A 170 24.23 24.66 1.76
C LEU A 170 25.54 23.97 1.39
N ILE A 171 25.46 22.67 1.11
CA ILE A 171 26.51 21.89 0.46
C ILE A 171 25.91 21.22 -0.77
N ALA A 172 26.31 21.65 -1.96
CA ALA A 172 25.69 21.12 -3.17
C ALA A 172 26.56 21.07 -4.42
N ASN A 173 26.30 20.12 -5.32
CA ASN A 173 26.99 20.03 -6.61
C ASN A 173 28.53 19.96 -6.47
N ASN A 174 29.04 19.35 -5.41
CA ASN A 174 30.48 19.11 -5.25
C ASN A 174 30.77 17.65 -5.65
N THR A 175 30.96 17.42 -6.95
CA THR A 175 30.95 16.06 -7.54
C THR A 175 32.05 15.11 -7.05
N SER A 176 33.17 15.64 -6.51
CA SER A 176 34.24 14.82 -5.91
C SER A 176 34.14 14.68 -4.39
N LEU A 177 33.16 15.32 -3.75
CA LEU A 177 33.01 15.35 -2.30
C LEU A 177 32.67 13.96 -1.76
N GLN A 178 33.49 13.45 -0.84
CA GLN A 178 33.34 12.16 -0.19
C GLN A 178 32.99 12.25 1.28
N SER A 179 33.47 13.28 1.99
CA SER A 179 33.25 13.46 3.43
C SER A 179 32.92 14.90 3.81
N ILE A 180 31.97 15.05 4.74
CA ILE A 180 31.67 16.29 5.45
C ILE A 180 31.99 16.07 6.94
N SER A 181 33.24 16.31 7.33
CA SER A 181 33.74 16.07 8.70
C SER A 181 34.20 17.34 9.42
N GLY A 182 34.18 18.48 8.74
CA GLY A 182 34.71 19.74 9.26
C GLY A 182 33.81 20.50 10.22
N PHE A 183 32.61 20.04 10.59
CA PHE A 183 31.61 20.82 11.35
C PHE A 183 31.34 20.25 12.74
N THR A 184 32.38 19.80 13.44
CA THR A 184 32.25 19.05 14.70
C THR A 184 31.52 19.82 15.80
N ASN A 185 31.71 21.15 15.89
CA ASN A 185 31.13 22.01 16.93
C ASN A 185 29.83 22.73 16.51
N LEU A 186 29.31 22.48 15.31
CA LEU A 186 28.15 23.19 14.79
C LEU A 186 26.90 22.87 15.64
N SER A 187 26.35 23.89 16.29
CA SER A 187 25.23 23.74 17.25
C SER A 187 23.93 24.37 16.76
N SER A 188 24.00 25.29 15.78
CA SER A 188 22.81 25.97 15.28
C SER A 188 22.93 26.38 13.82
N VAL A 189 21.89 26.03 13.05
CA VAL A 189 21.60 26.54 11.70
C VAL A 189 20.23 27.23 11.77
N GLY A 190 20.18 28.55 11.63
CA GLY A 190 18.96 29.31 11.93
C GLY A 190 17.82 29.16 10.91
N SER A 191 18.09 28.67 9.69
CA SER A 191 17.05 28.40 8.69
C SER A 191 17.19 27.01 8.09
N TYR A 192 17.76 26.87 6.90
CA TYR A 192 17.77 25.63 6.14
C TYR A 192 19.13 24.94 6.22
N LEU A 193 19.13 23.63 6.40
CA LEU A 193 20.31 22.79 6.16
C LEU A 193 20.04 21.95 4.91
N GLN A 194 20.89 22.10 3.89
CA GLN A 194 20.69 21.53 2.58
C GLN A 194 21.95 20.80 2.09
N ILE A 195 21.81 19.50 1.84
CA ILE A 195 22.84 18.64 1.27
C ILE A 195 22.26 17.97 0.03
N TYR A 196 22.66 18.42 -1.16
CA TYR A 196 22.11 17.85 -2.40
C TYR A 196 23.07 17.78 -3.58
N ASP A 197 22.92 16.79 -4.46
CA ASP A 197 23.80 16.58 -5.64
C ASP A 197 25.28 16.47 -5.27
N ASN A 198 25.60 15.63 -4.27
CA ASN A 198 26.99 15.26 -3.98
C ASN A 198 27.15 13.75 -4.21
N ASP A 199 27.28 13.35 -5.47
CA ASP A 199 27.19 11.96 -5.92
C ASP A 199 28.14 10.98 -5.22
N LEU A 200 29.32 11.46 -4.79
CA LEU A 200 30.35 10.65 -4.13
C LEU A 200 30.34 10.77 -2.61
N LEU A 201 29.37 11.47 -2.02
CA LEU A 201 29.29 11.66 -0.56
C LEU A 201 28.91 10.33 0.10
N SER A 202 29.87 9.73 0.82
CA SER A 202 29.68 8.49 1.56
C SER A 202 29.79 8.66 3.08
N ASP A 203 30.45 9.73 3.54
CA ASP A 203 30.63 10.03 4.95
C ASP A 203 29.99 11.38 5.29
N LEU A 204 28.86 11.30 5.98
CA LEU A 204 28.13 12.45 6.49
C LEU A 204 28.36 12.56 7.99
N SER A 205 29.46 13.19 8.41
CA SER A 205 29.85 13.35 9.82
C SER A 205 29.68 14.81 10.27
N ILE A 206 28.46 15.33 10.18
CA ILE A 206 28.12 16.68 10.62
C ILE A 206 27.88 16.72 12.14
N ALA A 207 28.28 17.80 12.82
CA ALA A 207 27.93 18.08 14.23
C ALA A 207 28.13 16.91 15.21
N SER A 208 29.25 16.19 15.10
CA SER A 208 29.51 14.97 15.88
C SER A 208 29.75 15.19 17.38
N SER A 209 29.84 16.44 17.87
CA SER A 209 30.21 16.73 19.26
C SER A 209 29.24 17.65 20.02
N THR A 210 28.23 18.20 19.36
CA THR A 210 27.25 19.11 19.98
C THR A 210 25.84 18.82 19.49
N SER A 211 24.83 19.17 20.29
CA SER A 211 23.45 19.15 19.83
C SER A 211 23.25 20.20 18.73
N LEU A 212 22.76 19.76 17.57
CA LEU A 212 22.45 20.63 16.45
C LEU A 212 20.96 20.98 16.43
N THR A 213 20.65 22.27 16.26
CA THR A 213 19.30 22.79 16.05
C THR A 213 19.18 23.40 14.65
N ILE A 214 18.10 23.08 13.94
CA ILE A 214 17.80 23.60 12.61
C ILE A 214 16.50 24.40 12.69
N GLY A 215 16.58 25.71 12.43
CA GLY A 215 15.45 26.62 12.66
C GLY A 215 14.27 26.40 11.72
N GLN A 216 14.50 25.88 10.51
CA GLN A 216 13.46 25.57 9.52
C GLN A 216 13.64 24.13 8.99
N ASN A 217 13.98 23.95 7.71
CA ASN A 217 13.90 22.64 7.04
C ASN A 217 15.27 21.96 6.92
N LEU A 218 15.29 20.62 6.96
CA LEU A 218 16.43 19.79 6.61
C LEU A 218 16.17 19.08 5.28
N TYR A 219 17.09 19.19 4.34
CA TYR A 219 17.03 18.58 3.02
C TYR A 219 18.28 17.73 2.74
N VAL A 220 18.09 16.46 2.43
CA VAL A 220 19.17 15.52 2.06
C VAL A 220 18.72 14.75 0.83
N ASN A 221 19.08 15.23 -0.36
CA ASN A 221 18.51 14.72 -1.61
C ASN A 221 19.57 14.49 -2.68
N TYR A 222 19.37 13.55 -3.60
CA TYR A 222 20.29 13.35 -4.74
C TYR A 222 21.76 13.11 -4.32
N ASN A 223 22.01 12.35 -3.25
CA ASN A 223 23.36 11.90 -2.90
C ASN A 223 23.46 10.41 -3.23
N ALA A 224 24.02 10.10 -4.41
CA ALA A 224 23.88 8.79 -5.06
C ALA A 224 24.41 7.61 -4.23
N ILE A 225 25.52 7.79 -3.51
CA ILE A 225 26.17 6.72 -2.75
C ILE A 225 26.05 6.85 -1.22
N LEU A 226 25.28 7.83 -0.73
CA LEU A 226 25.13 8.06 0.71
C LEU A 226 24.47 6.83 1.36
N PRO A 227 25.15 6.12 2.28
CA PRO A 227 24.64 4.85 2.81
C PRO A 227 23.70 5.03 4.00
N ASP A 228 23.92 6.08 4.80
CA ASP A 228 23.23 6.32 6.06
C ASP A 228 23.05 7.82 6.40
N LEU A 229 22.33 8.10 7.49
CA LEU A 229 22.12 9.45 8.05
C LEU A 229 22.68 9.61 9.47
N ASP A 230 23.67 8.82 9.86
CA ASP A 230 24.16 8.78 11.25
C ASP A 230 24.77 10.12 11.72
N GLY A 231 25.27 10.93 10.79
CA GLY A 231 25.69 12.31 11.07
C GLY A 231 24.61 13.21 11.63
N PHE A 232 23.33 12.86 11.50
CA PHE A 232 22.24 13.64 12.06
C PHE A 232 21.77 13.16 13.43
N SER A 233 22.45 12.17 14.03
CA SER A 233 22.12 11.63 15.36
C SER A 233 22.14 12.66 16.49
N THR A 234 22.83 13.79 16.31
CA THR A 234 22.88 14.89 17.28
C THR A 234 21.86 16.01 17.01
N VAL A 235 21.07 15.90 15.93
CA VAL A 235 20.05 16.90 15.59
C VAL A 235 18.86 16.76 16.52
N ASN A 236 18.69 17.74 17.42
CA ASN A 236 17.65 17.70 18.45
C ASN A 236 16.34 18.34 18.01
N SER A 237 16.37 19.28 17.07
CA SER A 237 15.16 19.92 16.57
C SER A 237 15.31 20.46 15.16
N ILE A 238 14.18 20.38 14.44
CA ILE A 238 13.94 20.98 13.13
C ILE A 238 12.65 21.78 13.28
N GLY A 239 12.68 23.10 13.02
CA GLY A 239 11.50 23.96 13.18
C GLY A 239 10.48 23.84 12.03
N GLY A 240 10.87 23.23 10.91
CA GLY A 240 10.06 23.04 9.70
C GLY A 240 10.01 21.58 9.27
N SER A 241 10.04 21.32 7.96
CA SER A 241 9.89 19.98 7.38
C SER A 241 11.22 19.25 7.16
N LEU A 242 11.16 17.93 7.20
CA LEU A 242 12.24 17.02 6.84
C LEU A 242 12.00 16.45 5.43
N GLN A 243 12.97 16.59 4.53
CA GLN A 243 12.90 16.05 3.18
C GLN A 243 14.15 15.22 2.85
N ILE A 244 13.93 13.95 2.52
CA ILE A 244 14.99 12.99 2.19
C ILE A 244 14.53 12.17 0.99
N TYR A 245 15.00 12.49 -0.20
CA TYR A 245 14.59 11.75 -1.39
C TYR A 245 15.67 11.63 -2.46
N GLN A 246 15.54 10.61 -3.30
CA GLN A 246 16.48 10.32 -4.38
C GLN A 246 17.92 10.08 -3.89
N ASN A 247 18.06 9.37 -2.77
CA ASN A 247 19.35 8.83 -2.31
C ASN A 247 19.33 7.30 -2.50
N PRO A 248 19.64 6.77 -3.69
CA PRO A 248 19.37 5.38 -4.05
C PRO A 248 20.16 4.32 -3.27
N GLN A 249 21.25 4.68 -2.59
CA GLN A 249 22.00 3.78 -1.69
C GLN A 249 21.70 4.00 -0.20
N LEU A 250 20.85 4.97 0.14
CA LEU A 250 20.51 5.28 1.52
C LEU A 250 19.53 4.23 2.07
N ALA A 251 20.06 3.31 2.86
CA ALA A 251 19.30 2.19 3.45
C ALA A 251 19.20 2.29 4.99
N ASP A 252 19.98 3.18 5.62
CA ASP A 252 19.94 3.40 7.06
C ASP A 252 19.61 4.85 7.41
N CYS A 253 18.38 5.06 7.90
CA CYS A 253 17.89 6.39 8.26
C CYS A 253 17.80 6.58 9.78
N CYS A 254 18.46 5.75 10.58
CA CYS A 254 18.27 5.78 12.02
C CYS A 254 18.89 6.98 12.73
N GLY A 255 19.89 7.63 12.13
CA GLY A 255 20.43 8.89 12.64
C GLY A 255 19.40 10.02 12.77
N ILE A 256 18.23 9.95 12.12
CA ILE A 256 17.14 10.94 12.28
C ILE A 256 15.96 10.44 13.12
N TYR A 257 16.04 9.25 13.72
CA TYR A 257 14.91 8.65 14.44
C TYR A 257 14.42 9.50 15.62
N GLN A 258 15.34 10.17 16.33
CA GLN A 258 14.98 11.08 17.43
C GLN A 258 14.06 12.22 16.97
N LEU A 259 14.23 12.72 15.74
CA LEU A 259 13.39 13.79 15.19
C LEU A 259 11.95 13.33 14.97
N ILE A 260 11.77 12.05 14.63
CA ILE A 260 10.45 11.43 14.50
C ILE A 260 9.79 11.32 15.88
N GLN A 261 10.53 10.85 16.89
CA GLN A 261 10.02 10.69 18.26
C GLN A 261 9.57 12.00 18.89
N LEU A 262 10.33 13.08 18.66
CA LEU A 262 10.01 14.40 19.19
C LEU A 262 8.86 15.07 18.45
N SER A 263 8.40 14.50 17.33
CA SER A 263 7.48 15.16 16.39
C SER A 263 7.95 16.58 16.05
N SER A 264 9.28 16.77 16.01
CA SER A 264 9.87 18.10 15.88
C SER A 264 9.62 18.66 14.47
N PRO A 265 9.76 17.88 13.39
CA PRO A 265 9.42 18.37 12.07
C PRO A 265 7.91 18.55 11.89
N SER A 266 7.51 19.63 11.20
CA SER A 266 6.12 19.90 10.81
C SER A 266 5.59 18.98 9.71
N GLY A 267 6.47 18.21 9.07
CA GLY A 267 6.13 17.23 8.04
C GLY A 267 7.35 16.45 7.53
N TYR A 268 7.08 15.26 7.01
CA TYR A 268 8.10 14.32 6.51
C TYR A 268 7.83 13.99 5.04
N ASN A 269 8.82 14.22 4.17
CA ASN A 269 8.79 13.76 2.77
C ASN A 269 10.01 12.86 2.55
N ILE A 270 9.82 11.56 2.71
CA ILE A 270 10.88 10.55 2.62
C ILE A 270 10.44 9.53 1.58
N TYR A 271 11.12 9.46 0.43
CA TYR A 271 10.75 8.60 -0.69
C TYR A 271 11.90 8.44 -1.71
N SER A 272 11.84 7.43 -2.58
CA SER A 272 12.87 7.19 -3.62
C SER A 272 14.30 7.04 -3.07
N ASN A 273 14.45 6.44 -1.90
CA ASN A 273 15.71 5.98 -1.31
C ASN A 273 15.80 4.44 -1.42
N ALA A 274 16.80 3.81 -0.78
CA ALA A 274 16.87 2.36 -0.71
C ALA A 274 15.82 1.80 0.28
N ALA A 275 15.58 0.49 0.21
CA ALA A 275 14.70 -0.20 1.17
C ALA A 275 15.22 0.00 2.61
N GLY A 276 14.32 0.34 3.54
CA GLY A 276 14.66 0.78 4.90
C GLY A 276 14.57 2.31 5.11
N CYS A 277 14.45 3.07 4.03
CA CYS A 277 14.40 4.53 4.04
C CYS A 277 13.32 5.12 3.11
N GLN A 278 12.23 4.41 2.86
CA GLN A 278 11.18 4.83 1.91
C GLN A 278 10.04 5.63 2.56
N GLY A 279 10.10 5.87 3.86
CA GLY A 279 9.06 6.61 4.58
C GLY A 279 9.31 6.64 6.08
N VAL A 280 8.52 7.44 6.81
CA VAL A 280 8.56 7.48 8.28
C VAL A 280 8.28 6.11 8.89
N ASN A 281 7.43 5.30 8.24
CA ASN A 281 7.13 3.94 8.68
C ASN A 281 8.39 3.06 8.65
N ASP A 282 9.18 3.10 7.58
CA ASP A 282 10.43 2.34 7.51
C ASP A 282 11.36 2.72 8.66
N ILE A 283 11.52 4.01 8.95
CA ILE A 283 12.39 4.50 10.03
C ILE A 283 11.83 4.10 11.39
N THR A 284 10.53 4.24 11.62
CA THR A 284 9.90 3.85 12.89
C THR A 284 9.99 2.34 13.11
N ASN A 285 9.90 1.54 12.04
CA ASN A 285 9.99 0.09 12.10
C ASN A 285 11.44 -0.41 12.25
N GLN A 286 12.40 0.30 11.63
CA GLN A 286 13.81 -0.05 11.63
C GLN A 286 14.53 0.45 12.90
N CYS A 287 14.17 1.64 13.38
CA CYS A 287 14.97 2.40 14.35
C CYS A 287 14.35 2.50 15.75
N ALA A 288 13.17 1.90 16.00
CA ALA A 288 12.50 1.92 17.31
C ALA A 288 13.18 1.13 18.44
N TYR A 289 14.39 0.65 18.20
CA TYR A 289 15.17 -0.09 19.18
C TYR A 289 16.07 0.87 19.95
N PRO A 290 16.11 0.78 21.29
CA PRO A 290 16.93 1.68 22.09
C PRO A 290 18.40 1.56 21.66
N SER A 291 18.98 2.69 21.24
CA SER A 291 20.43 2.86 21.18
C SER A 291 20.99 2.59 22.57
N GLY A 292 21.65 1.44 22.75
CA GLY A 292 22.29 1.09 24.01
C GLY A 292 23.54 1.94 24.19
N ASN A 293 23.52 2.88 25.14
CA ASN A 293 24.77 3.47 25.63
C ASN A 293 25.55 2.40 26.40
N ILE A 294 26.71 2.02 25.89
CA ILE A 294 27.68 1.18 26.59
C ILE A 294 28.62 2.09 27.35
N ASN A 295 28.45 2.14 28.67
CA ASN A 295 29.51 2.61 29.54
C ASN A 295 30.52 1.45 29.69
N SER A 296 31.82 1.76 29.78
CA SER A 296 32.97 0.84 29.81
C SER A 296 32.94 -0.32 30.85
N ALA A 297 31.85 -0.50 31.60
CA ALA A 297 31.67 -1.51 32.65
C ALA A 297 30.42 -2.42 32.52
N SER A 298 29.56 -2.27 31.50
CA SER A 298 28.31 -3.06 31.43
C SER A 298 28.12 -3.81 30.11
N ASN A 299 27.86 -5.12 30.21
CA ASN A 299 27.40 -5.93 29.09
C ASN A 299 26.07 -5.38 28.56
N THR A 300 25.96 -5.23 27.24
CA THR A 300 24.78 -4.68 26.59
C THR A 300 24.09 -5.70 25.69
N THR A 301 22.79 -5.54 25.54
CA THR A 301 21.94 -6.33 24.65
C THR A 301 21.42 -5.46 23.52
N ILE A 302 21.54 -5.91 22.27
CA ILE A 302 21.01 -5.24 21.07
C ILE A 302 20.28 -6.23 20.16
N CYS A 303 19.57 -5.71 19.16
CA CYS A 303 18.79 -6.50 18.22
C CYS A 303 19.44 -6.63 16.85
N ALA A 304 19.33 -7.82 16.25
CA ALA A 304 19.73 -8.03 14.86
C ALA A 304 18.85 -7.18 13.93
N GLY A 305 19.44 -6.37 13.05
CA GLY A 305 18.72 -5.44 12.20
C GLY A 305 19.55 -4.21 11.82
N LEU A 306 19.14 -3.52 10.76
CA LEU A 306 19.77 -2.27 10.32
C LEU A 306 19.45 -1.17 11.35
N GLY A 307 20.46 -0.43 11.82
CA GLY A 307 20.24 0.87 12.48
C GLY A 307 20.37 1.00 14.00
N THR A 308 20.84 -0.01 14.76
CA THR A 308 21.17 0.20 16.19
C THR A 308 22.64 0.55 16.37
N SER A 309 22.98 1.79 16.72
CA SER A 309 24.36 2.16 17.02
C SER A 309 24.73 1.76 18.45
N VAL A 310 25.86 1.09 18.61
CA VAL A 310 26.46 0.75 19.91
C VAL A 310 27.41 1.88 20.30
N ASN A 311 27.03 2.68 21.28
CA ASN A 311 27.87 3.77 21.77
C ASN A 311 28.85 3.23 22.81
N ILE A 312 30.14 3.23 22.54
CA ILE A 312 31.17 2.82 23.50
C ILE A 312 31.76 4.07 24.14
N ASP A 313 31.58 4.21 25.46
CA ASP A 313 32.14 5.32 26.24
C ASP A 313 33.59 5.00 26.64
N LEU A 314 34.53 5.71 26.02
CA LEU A 314 35.92 5.77 26.42
C LEU A 314 36.08 6.92 27.41
N SER A 315 35.91 6.62 28.69
CA SER A 315 36.08 7.61 29.75
C SER A 315 37.56 7.99 29.90
N ASP A 316 38.05 8.97 29.11
CA ASP A 316 39.21 9.82 29.41
C ASP A 316 39.42 10.91 28.33
N ALA A 317 39.82 12.12 28.77
CA ALA A 317 39.86 13.37 27.99
C ALA A 317 41.05 13.49 27.00
N ILE A 318 41.18 12.56 26.04
CA ILE A 318 42.29 12.54 25.08
C ILE A 318 41.79 12.20 23.67
N ASN A 319 42.37 12.84 22.65
CA ASN A 319 42.10 12.50 21.25
C ASN A 319 42.78 11.16 20.90
N TYR A 320 42.01 10.20 20.41
CA TYR A 320 42.50 8.86 20.06
C TYR A 320 42.19 8.52 18.61
N SER A 321 43.07 7.76 17.97
CA SER A 321 42.77 7.05 16.73
C SER A 321 43.26 5.62 16.88
N GLY A 322 42.57 4.67 16.27
CA GLY A 322 42.88 3.26 16.50
C GLY A 322 42.00 2.32 15.71
N GLU A 323 42.15 1.04 16.01
CA GLU A 323 41.38 -0.04 15.40
C GLU A 323 40.78 -0.91 16.51
N LEU A 324 39.46 -1.10 16.45
CA LEU A 324 38.71 -1.99 17.33
C LEU A 324 38.71 -3.39 16.74
N ASP A 325 38.86 -4.39 17.60
CA ASP A 325 38.61 -5.79 17.28
C ASP A 325 37.21 -6.17 17.75
N ILE A 326 36.41 -6.69 16.83
CA ILE A 326 35.11 -7.27 17.12
C ILE A 326 35.27 -8.78 16.94
N SER A 327 35.30 -9.49 18.07
CA SER A 327 35.48 -10.94 18.11
C SER A 327 34.18 -11.64 18.52
N VAL A 328 33.92 -12.83 17.98
CA VAL A 328 32.74 -13.62 18.35
C VAL A 328 33.08 -14.52 19.53
N VAL A 329 32.38 -14.35 20.65
CA VAL A 329 32.54 -15.16 21.87
C VAL A 329 31.69 -16.41 21.80
N SER A 330 30.45 -16.28 21.31
CA SER A 330 29.51 -17.39 21.13
C SER A 330 28.48 -17.08 20.03
N GLY A 331 27.96 -18.13 19.39
CA GLY A 331 27.10 -18.01 18.20
C GLY A 331 27.88 -18.07 16.88
N SER A 332 27.19 -17.91 15.76
CA SER A 332 27.78 -17.90 14.41
C SER A 332 27.78 -16.47 13.85
N GLY A 333 28.94 -15.81 13.85
CA GLY A 333 29.15 -14.48 13.28
C GLY A 333 30.56 -14.36 12.68
N SER A 334 30.82 -13.27 11.96
CA SER A 334 32.15 -12.94 11.42
C SER A 334 32.87 -11.96 12.34
N ALA A 335 34.15 -12.19 12.62
CA ALA A 335 35.01 -11.20 13.27
C ALA A 335 35.37 -10.08 12.28
N SER A 336 35.58 -8.86 12.77
CA SER A 336 35.92 -7.71 11.95
C SER A 336 36.72 -6.68 12.74
N THR A 337 37.55 -5.92 12.03
CA THR A 337 38.24 -4.77 12.61
C THR A 337 37.63 -3.46 12.14
N TYR A 338 37.57 -2.46 13.02
CA TYR A 338 36.91 -1.17 12.75
C TYR A 338 37.81 0.01 13.12
N PRO A 339 38.23 0.83 12.14
CA PRO A 339 39.04 2.03 12.42
C PRO A 339 38.17 3.14 13.00
N PHE A 340 38.71 3.91 13.95
CA PHE A 340 38.06 5.10 14.50
C PHE A 340 39.06 6.24 14.70
N THR A 341 38.55 7.47 14.66
CA THR A 341 39.29 8.68 15.03
C THR A 341 38.39 9.58 15.87
N HIS A 342 38.85 9.92 17.07
CA HIS A 342 38.18 10.76 18.03
C HIS A 342 39.04 11.99 18.36
N THR A 343 38.38 13.14 18.44
CA THR A 343 38.98 14.41 18.83
C THR A 343 38.15 15.00 19.97
N ALA A 344 38.71 15.04 21.18
CA ALA A 344 38.09 15.60 22.36
C ALA A 344 37.97 17.12 22.23
N SER A 345 36.79 17.66 22.54
CA SER A 345 36.44 19.07 22.33
C SER A 345 36.80 19.99 23.50
N SER A 346 37.21 19.46 24.68
CA SER A 346 37.72 20.25 25.82
C SER A 346 38.50 19.39 26.83
N VAL A 347 39.28 20.04 27.71
CA VAL A 347 40.11 19.40 28.77
C VAL A 347 39.27 18.99 30.00
N ASP A 348 37.99 19.32 30.04
CA ASP A 348 37.11 19.03 31.16
C ASP A 348 36.16 17.86 30.81
N GLN A 349 36.44 16.69 31.40
CA GLN A 349 35.66 15.45 31.39
C GLN A 349 34.42 15.42 30.47
N VAL A 350 34.58 14.80 29.29
CA VAL A 350 33.48 14.50 28.38
C VAL A 350 33.48 13.00 28.14
N ASN A 351 32.32 12.35 28.36
CA ASN A 351 32.06 10.99 27.91
C ASN A 351 32.26 10.94 26.39
N VAL A 352 33.22 10.13 25.94
CA VAL A 352 33.51 9.97 24.52
C VAL A 352 32.76 8.75 24.05
N GLY A 353 31.54 8.95 23.56
CA GLY A 353 30.79 7.90 22.86
C GLY A 353 31.20 7.86 21.39
N PHE A 354 31.64 6.72 20.90
CA PHE A 354 31.63 6.45 19.46
C PHE A 354 30.62 5.34 19.15
N SER A 355 29.86 5.54 18.07
CA SER A 355 28.82 4.64 17.62
C SER A 355 29.41 3.58 16.68
N ILE A 356 29.29 2.28 17.01
CA ILE A 356 29.45 1.20 16.04
C ILE A 356 28.06 0.87 15.47
N PRO A 357 27.79 1.08 14.18
CA PRO A 357 26.51 0.73 13.58
C PRO A 357 26.22 -0.78 13.71
N ALA A 358 25.00 -1.18 14.09
CA ALA A 358 24.62 -2.59 14.22
C ALA A 358 24.84 -3.39 12.93
N ILE A 359 24.73 -2.77 11.76
CA ILE A 359 25.01 -3.44 10.47
C ILE A 359 26.45 -3.97 10.35
N LYS A 360 27.38 -3.41 11.13
CA LYS A 360 28.78 -3.86 11.21
C LYS A 360 28.98 -5.00 12.22
N LEU A 361 28.01 -5.28 13.08
CA LEU A 361 27.94 -6.48 13.92
C LEU A 361 27.08 -7.52 13.19
N PRO A 362 27.64 -8.64 12.70
CA PRO A 362 26.88 -9.60 11.90
C PRO A 362 25.57 -10.05 12.58
N ASN A 363 24.48 -10.03 11.82
CA ASN A 363 23.14 -10.34 12.33
C ASN A 363 23.07 -11.77 12.90
N ALA A 364 22.41 -11.90 14.06
CA ALA A 364 21.99 -13.17 14.61
C ALA A 364 20.83 -13.74 13.77
N SER A 365 21.08 -14.79 12.98
CA SER A 365 20.07 -15.40 12.09
C SER A 365 19.22 -16.49 12.76
N SER A 366 19.68 -17.07 13.87
CA SER A 366 19.02 -18.23 14.50
C SER A 366 19.22 -18.35 16.01
N ASN A 367 20.37 -17.91 16.56
CA ASN A 367 20.64 -17.84 18.00
C ASN A 367 21.24 -16.47 18.31
N ASN A 368 21.16 -16.05 19.58
CA ASN A 368 21.89 -14.85 20.00
C ASN A 368 23.40 -15.02 19.75
N VAL A 369 24.04 -13.95 19.28
CA VAL A 369 25.49 -13.90 19.06
C VAL A 369 26.08 -12.95 20.09
N VAL A 370 27.07 -13.43 20.85
CA VAL A 370 27.79 -12.58 21.81
C VAL A 370 29.08 -12.14 21.16
N TYR A 371 29.21 -10.84 20.92
CA TYR A 371 30.43 -10.20 20.47
C TYR A 371 31.22 -9.67 21.65
N GLN A 372 32.54 -9.74 21.56
CA GLN A 372 33.47 -9.10 22.46
C GLN A 372 34.23 -8.04 21.68
N ILE A 373 34.10 -6.80 22.13
CA ILE A 373 34.71 -5.64 21.49
C ILE A 373 35.91 -5.22 22.33
N GLY A 374 37.08 -5.17 21.71
CA GLY A 374 38.34 -4.74 22.32
C GLY A 374 39.16 -3.86 21.38
N TRP A 375 40.30 -3.37 21.84
CA TRP A 375 41.18 -2.47 21.08
C TRP A 375 42.40 -3.25 20.55
N VAL A 376 42.69 -3.15 19.25
CA VAL A 376 43.92 -3.69 18.63
C VAL A 376 45.06 -2.69 18.75
N SER A 377 44.77 -1.43 18.47
CA SER A 377 45.73 -0.33 18.52
C SER A 377 45.03 0.95 18.96
N LEU A 378 45.73 1.76 19.74
CA LEU A 378 45.22 3.04 20.23
C LEU A 378 46.39 4.03 20.20
N THR A 379 46.23 5.13 19.47
CA THR A 379 47.24 6.16 19.27
C THR A 379 46.66 7.49 19.67
N ASN A 380 47.36 8.22 20.54
CA ASN A 380 46.97 9.57 20.90
C ASN A 380 47.25 10.50 19.70
N THR A 381 46.22 11.11 19.13
CA THR A 381 46.35 11.91 17.89
C THR A 381 46.98 13.28 18.12
N ILE A 382 47.12 13.73 19.37
CA ILE A 382 47.85 14.97 19.72
C ILE A 382 49.35 14.70 19.82
N SER A 383 49.74 13.62 20.50
CA SER A 383 51.16 13.31 20.75
C SER A 383 51.80 12.39 19.72
N GLY A 384 51.00 11.72 18.88
CA GLY A 384 51.46 10.72 17.91
C GLY A 384 52.00 9.44 18.56
N ASN A 385 51.94 9.33 19.89
CA ASN A 385 52.44 8.18 20.62
C ASN A 385 51.40 7.06 20.64
N MET A 386 51.87 5.83 20.43
CA MET A 386 51.09 4.63 20.71
C MET A 386 50.80 4.56 22.21
N VAL A 387 49.52 4.44 22.56
CA VAL A 387 49.09 4.12 23.92
C VAL A 387 49.34 2.62 24.09
N THR A 388 50.33 2.26 24.91
CA THR A 388 50.68 0.86 25.14
C THR A 388 49.57 0.19 25.95
N ALA A 389 48.92 -0.82 25.37
CA ALA A 389 48.03 -1.70 26.11
C ALA A 389 48.81 -2.46 27.22
N PRO A 390 48.25 -2.64 28.43
CA PRO A 390 47.01 -2.07 28.94
C PRO A 390 47.31 -0.82 29.78
N ASP A 391 46.70 0.32 29.43
CA ASP A 391 46.43 1.34 30.44
C ASP A 391 45.49 0.70 31.48
N PRO A 392 45.81 0.72 32.80
CA PRO A 392 44.95 0.17 33.84
C PRO A 392 43.55 0.80 33.91
N ASN A 393 43.32 1.94 33.26
CA ASN A 393 41.99 2.55 33.11
C ASN A 393 41.23 2.08 31.85
N LEU A 394 41.90 1.44 30.88
CA LEU A 394 41.31 0.91 29.63
C LEU A 394 41.25 -0.63 29.61
N THR A 395 41.30 -1.27 30.79
CA THR A 395 41.14 -2.72 30.91
C THR A 395 39.66 -3.09 30.80
N GLY A 396 39.15 -3.31 29.60
CA GLY A 396 37.79 -3.77 29.47
C GLY A 396 37.47 -4.16 28.06
N PHE A 397 37.27 -5.45 27.81
CA PHE A 397 36.49 -5.86 26.68
C PHE A 397 35.00 -5.73 27.06
N VAL A 398 34.18 -5.23 26.15
CA VAL A 398 32.72 -5.20 26.36
C VAL A 398 32.07 -6.36 25.63
N GLN A 399 31.16 -7.06 26.30
CA GLN A 399 30.30 -8.03 25.64
C GLN A 399 28.99 -7.39 25.16
N VAL A 400 28.70 -7.59 23.88
CA VAL A 400 27.46 -7.18 23.24
C VAL A 400 26.71 -8.44 22.80
N THR A 401 25.53 -8.68 23.37
CA THR A 401 24.68 -9.79 22.95
C THR A 401 23.66 -9.31 21.91
N VAL A 402 23.75 -9.84 20.70
CA VAL A 402 22.82 -9.59 19.59
C VAL A 402 21.76 -10.68 19.59
N TYR A 403 20.49 -10.33 19.81
CA TYR A 403 19.38 -11.28 19.74
C TYR A 403 18.77 -11.32 18.34
N PRO A 404 18.34 -12.50 17.84
CA PRO A 404 17.65 -12.60 16.57
C PRO A 404 16.26 -11.94 16.64
N LYS A 405 15.77 -11.46 15.50
CA LYS A 405 14.38 -10.98 15.40
C LYS A 405 13.40 -12.16 15.49
N PRO A 406 12.29 -12.05 16.24
CA PRO A 406 11.18 -12.97 16.10
C PRO A 406 10.63 -12.97 14.67
N ASN A 407 10.24 -14.14 14.18
CA ASN A 407 9.47 -14.30 12.96
C ASN A 407 7.99 -14.06 13.29
N ILE A 408 7.40 -13.06 12.66
CA ILE A 408 5.96 -12.82 12.71
C ILE A 408 5.39 -13.27 11.36
N SER A 409 4.47 -14.22 11.41
CA SER A 409 3.78 -14.68 10.22
C SER A 409 2.28 -14.58 10.44
N ILE A 410 1.57 -14.14 9.41
CA ILE A 410 0.12 -14.16 9.40
C ILE A 410 -0.29 -15.57 9.02
N SER A 411 -1.03 -16.24 9.91
CA SER A 411 -1.56 -17.57 9.61
C SER A 411 -2.86 -17.51 8.79
N ALA A 412 -3.58 -16.38 8.86
CA ALA A 412 -4.71 -15.97 8.01
C ALA A 412 -4.94 -14.45 8.19
N PRO A 413 -5.30 -13.67 7.15
CA PRO A 413 -6.64 -13.78 6.57
C PRO A 413 -6.61 -14.32 5.13
N PRO A 414 -7.75 -14.82 4.61
CA PRO A 414 -7.85 -15.14 3.19
C PRO A 414 -7.60 -13.87 2.36
N ALA A 415 -7.03 -14.01 1.17
CA ALA A 415 -7.07 -12.94 0.19
C ALA A 415 -8.55 -12.63 -0.16
N GLY A 416 -9.01 -11.41 0.13
CA GLY A 416 -10.37 -10.94 -0.17
C GLY A 416 -11.11 -10.36 1.05
N PRO A 417 -12.33 -9.84 0.84
CA PRO A 417 -13.16 -9.30 1.91
C PRO A 417 -13.49 -10.39 2.96
N VAL A 418 -13.42 -10.03 4.23
CA VAL A 418 -13.73 -10.90 5.37
C VAL A 418 -15.00 -10.45 6.07
N CYS A 419 -15.78 -11.41 6.56
CA CYS A 419 -17.03 -11.14 7.25
C CYS A 419 -16.79 -10.42 8.59
N PRO A 420 -17.67 -9.51 9.02
CA PRO A 420 -17.63 -8.96 10.38
C PRO A 420 -17.66 -10.10 11.42
N GLY A 421 -16.72 -10.07 12.37
CA GLY A 421 -16.51 -11.13 13.36
C GLY A 421 -15.38 -12.11 12.99
N THR A 422 -14.75 -11.93 11.82
CA THR A 422 -13.62 -12.77 11.41
C THR A 422 -12.43 -12.52 12.32
N THR A 423 -11.92 -13.61 12.88
CA THR A 423 -10.73 -13.60 13.71
C THR A 423 -9.48 -13.69 12.85
N ILE A 424 -8.64 -12.65 12.85
CA ILE A 424 -7.33 -12.68 12.21
C ILE A 424 -6.31 -13.26 13.18
N SER A 425 -5.57 -14.28 12.74
CA SER A 425 -4.63 -15.04 13.57
C SER A 425 -3.19 -14.89 13.09
N PHE A 426 -2.29 -14.65 14.04
CA PHE A 426 -0.86 -14.45 13.80
C PHE A 426 -0.06 -15.46 14.59
N ASP A 427 0.96 -16.05 13.96
CA ASP A 427 1.96 -16.84 14.67
C ASP A 427 3.21 -15.98 14.88
N VAL A 428 3.50 -15.71 16.15
CA VAL A 428 4.69 -14.98 16.60
C VAL A 428 5.65 -16.00 17.19
N SER A 429 6.64 -16.40 16.38
CA SER A 429 7.63 -17.39 16.73
C SER A 429 9.02 -16.75 16.87
N GLN A 430 9.72 -17.04 17.97
CA GLN A 430 11.13 -16.72 18.08
C GLN A 430 11.95 -17.80 17.37
N PRO A 431 13.07 -17.45 16.69
CA PRO A 431 14.11 -18.41 16.41
C PRO A 431 14.65 -18.96 17.74
N ASN A 432 14.15 -20.15 18.13
CA ASN A 432 14.63 -20.99 19.23
C ASN A 432 14.23 -20.51 20.66
N SER A 433 14.47 -21.37 21.66
CA SER A 433 13.94 -21.39 23.05
C SER A 433 14.32 -20.21 23.97
N VAL A 434 14.57 -19.03 23.43
CA VAL A 434 15.02 -17.85 24.19
C VAL A 434 13.94 -17.35 25.18
N GLY A 435 12.68 -17.75 24.98
CA GLY A 435 11.57 -17.35 25.85
C GLY A 435 11.37 -15.83 25.87
N GLY A 436 10.45 -15.37 26.73
CA GLY A 436 10.11 -13.96 26.84
C GLY A 436 8.72 -13.64 26.32
N ASN A 437 8.32 -12.39 26.54
CA ASN A 437 6.96 -11.95 26.32
C ASN A 437 6.95 -10.70 25.44
N PHE A 438 5.80 -10.38 24.87
CA PHE A 438 5.55 -9.16 24.11
C PHE A 438 4.15 -8.63 24.40
N ASN A 439 3.99 -7.33 24.29
CA ASN A 439 2.72 -6.66 24.12
C ASN A 439 2.46 -6.49 22.63
N TRP A 440 1.22 -6.28 22.23
CA TRP A 440 0.89 -5.88 20.88
C TRP A 440 -0.37 -5.02 20.89
N ASP A 441 -0.51 -4.19 19.88
CA ASP A 441 -1.71 -3.41 19.61
C ASP A 441 -1.93 -3.20 18.10
N VAL A 442 -3.13 -2.72 17.75
CA VAL A 442 -3.52 -2.46 16.36
C VAL A 442 -3.76 -0.96 16.15
N VAL A 443 -3.16 -0.39 15.11
CA VAL A 443 -3.44 0.98 14.66
C VAL A 443 -4.00 0.99 13.23
N ASP A 444 -4.77 2.02 12.91
CA ASP A 444 -5.26 2.27 11.55
C ASP A 444 -4.20 2.94 10.66
N GLU A 445 -4.57 3.23 9.41
CA GLU A 445 -3.72 3.90 8.42
C GLU A 445 -3.27 5.32 8.86
N SER A 446 -4.00 5.94 9.79
CA SER A 446 -3.68 7.25 10.37
C SER A 446 -2.90 7.13 11.68
N MET A 447 -2.42 5.93 12.03
CA MET A 447 -1.71 5.62 13.29
C MET A 447 -2.58 5.81 14.55
N THR A 448 -3.90 5.82 14.42
CA THR A 448 -4.82 5.89 15.56
C THR A 448 -4.96 4.52 16.18
N LEU A 449 -4.84 4.43 17.51
CA LEU A 449 -5.01 3.19 18.25
C LEU A 449 -6.46 2.69 18.18
N LEU A 450 -6.65 1.45 17.73
CA LEU A 450 -7.95 0.79 17.77
C LEU A 450 -8.26 0.34 19.21
N THR A 451 -9.46 0.66 19.68
CA THR A 451 -9.94 0.29 21.01
C THR A 451 -11.10 -0.69 20.87
N GLY A 452 -10.92 -1.92 21.35
CA GLY A 452 -11.93 -2.97 21.26
C GLY A 452 -11.43 -4.31 21.86
N PRO A 453 -12.32 -5.31 21.98
CA PRO A 453 -11.92 -6.67 22.39
C PRO A 453 -10.88 -7.23 21.42
N GLY A 454 -9.74 -7.70 21.95
CA GLY A 454 -8.70 -8.30 21.11
C GLY A 454 -7.97 -7.33 20.17
N THR A 455 -8.00 -6.01 20.39
CA THR A 455 -7.17 -5.05 19.62
C THR A 455 -5.81 -4.80 20.26
N SER A 456 -5.56 -5.41 21.42
CA SER A 456 -4.24 -5.43 22.06
C SER A 456 -4.10 -6.67 22.92
N GLY A 457 -2.86 -7.05 23.18
CA GLY A 457 -2.51 -8.07 24.17
C GLY A 457 -1.30 -7.62 24.97
N THR A 458 -1.27 -8.02 26.23
CA THR A 458 -0.18 -7.68 27.14
C THR A 458 0.52 -8.93 27.61
N ASN A 459 1.84 -8.87 27.66
CA ASN A 459 2.70 -9.90 28.23
C ASN A 459 2.44 -11.31 27.65
N VAL A 460 2.21 -11.40 26.35
CA VAL A 460 2.00 -12.66 25.60
C VAL A 460 3.33 -13.37 25.41
N ALA A 461 3.42 -14.66 25.72
CA ALA A 461 4.65 -15.43 25.57
C ALA A 461 4.94 -15.75 24.08
N TYR A 462 6.20 -15.68 23.68
CA TYR A 462 6.60 -16.16 22.35
C TYR A 462 6.29 -17.66 22.18
N GLY A 463 5.74 -18.05 21.03
CA GLY A 463 5.41 -19.45 20.73
C GLY A 463 4.26 -20.05 21.57
N SER A 464 3.47 -19.22 22.27
CA SER A 464 2.29 -19.69 23.02
C SER A 464 1.09 -20.12 22.16
N GLY A 465 1.26 -20.18 20.84
CA GLY A 465 0.19 -20.38 19.86
C GLY A 465 -0.25 -19.08 19.18
N ALA A 466 -1.21 -19.19 18.26
CA ALA A 466 -1.66 -18.06 17.47
C ALA A 466 -2.30 -16.95 18.34
N VAL A 467 -1.86 -15.71 18.14
CA VAL A 467 -2.48 -14.50 18.70
C VAL A 467 -3.60 -14.07 17.77
N SER A 468 -4.76 -13.72 18.31
CA SER A 468 -5.96 -13.48 17.51
C SER A 468 -6.63 -12.14 17.80
N THR A 469 -7.04 -11.41 16.76
CA THR A 469 -7.90 -10.21 16.87
C THR A 469 -9.25 -10.46 16.21
N ASP A 470 -10.33 -9.99 16.82
CA ASP A 470 -11.68 -10.00 16.25
C ASP A 470 -11.97 -8.63 15.64
N LEU A 471 -12.11 -8.58 14.32
CA LEU A 471 -12.43 -7.33 13.61
C LEU A 471 -13.92 -7.01 13.55
N GLY A 472 -14.78 -7.78 14.23
CA GLY A 472 -16.24 -7.62 14.23
C GLY A 472 -16.78 -6.31 14.78
N PHE A 473 -15.95 -5.46 15.39
CA PHE A 473 -16.34 -4.11 15.81
C PHE A 473 -16.18 -3.06 14.70
N LEU A 474 -15.46 -3.36 13.62
CA LEU A 474 -15.13 -2.40 12.57
C LEU A 474 -16.30 -2.08 11.64
N ALA A 475 -17.26 -3.00 11.52
CA ALA A 475 -18.40 -2.82 10.62
C ALA A 475 -19.64 -3.59 11.11
N SER A 476 -20.83 -3.09 10.77
CA SER A 476 -22.03 -3.92 10.76
C SER A 476 -21.94 -4.96 9.63
N GLN A 477 -22.73 -6.04 9.70
CA GLN A 477 -22.74 -7.11 8.69
C GLN A 477 -22.78 -6.59 7.24
N CYS A 478 -23.49 -5.48 6.99
CA CYS A 478 -23.73 -4.93 5.66
C CYS A 478 -22.92 -3.66 5.33
N ALA A 479 -21.97 -3.24 6.17
CA ALA A 479 -21.14 -2.07 5.89
C ALA A 479 -19.74 -2.51 5.45
N THR A 480 -19.27 -2.06 4.29
CA THR A 480 -17.89 -2.27 3.88
C THR A 480 -16.99 -1.22 4.54
N VAL A 481 -16.01 -1.69 5.31
CA VAL A 481 -14.91 -0.87 5.82
C VAL A 481 -13.61 -1.46 5.30
N ALA A 482 -13.02 -0.77 4.32
CA ALA A 482 -11.68 -1.06 3.82
C ALA A 482 -10.66 -0.24 4.61
N GLY A 483 -9.59 -0.88 5.08
CA GLY A 483 -8.55 -0.19 5.83
C GLY A 483 -7.24 -0.96 5.82
N THR A 484 -6.13 -0.22 5.94
CA THR A 484 -4.83 -0.79 6.23
C THR A 484 -4.60 -0.74 7.74
N TYR A 485 -4.42 -1.90 8.36
CA TYR A 485 -4.20 -2.02 9.79
C TYR A 485 -2.78 -2.48 10.06
N THR A 486 -2.12 -1.81 11.01
CA THR A 486 -0.75 -2.13 11.39
C THR A 486 -0.74 -2.74 12.78
N PHE A 487 -0.23 -3.98 12.86
CA PHE A 487 -0.05 -4.69 14.11
C PHE A 487 1.32 -4.37 14.66
N ARG A 488 1.36 -3.60 15.74
CA ARG A 488 2.62 -3.25 16.41
C ARG A 488 2.84 -4.24 17.54
N PHE A 489 4.05 -4.74 17.62
CA PHE A 489 4.49 -5.59 18.71
C PHE A 489 5.46 -4.76 19.55
N THR A 490 5.47 -4.97 20.86
CA THR A 490 6.40 -4.33 21.80
C THR A 490 6.99 -5.40 22.72
N PRO A 491 8.30 -5.63 22.82
CA PRO A 491 8.84 -6.72 23.60
C PRO A 491 8.74 -6.38 25.09
N VAL A 492 8.51 -7.37 25.93
CA VAL A 492 8.56 -7.26 27.39
C VAL A 492 9.89 -7.85 27.85
N GLY A 493 10.90 -6.99 27.97
CA GLY A 493 12.27 -7.36 28.35
C GLY A 493 13.30 -7.08 27.25
N PRO A 494 14.54 -7.61 27.36
CA PRO A 494 15.65 -7.32 26.44
C PRO A 494 15.54 -8.04 25.08
N GLN A 495 14.41 -8.70 24.81
CA GLN A 495 14.18 -9.45 23.57
C GLN A 495 13.85 -8.51 22.43
N CYS A 496 14.15 -8.93 21.20
CA CYS A 496 13.90 -8.13 20.00
C CYS A 496 12.45 -8.20 19.55
N LEU A 497 12.07 -7.18 18.78
CA LEU A 497 10.84 -7.23 17.99
C LEU A 497 11.12 -7.81 16.62
N GLY A 498 10.11 -8.54 16.14
CA GLY A 498 10.04 -8.95 14.75
C GLY A 498 9.62 -7.75 13.90
N ASP A 499 9.65 -7.94 12.59
CA ASP A 499 9.18 -6.92 11.68
C ASP A 499 7.68 -6.66 11.92
N VAL A 500 7.30 -5.38 12.00
CA VAL A 500 5.90 -4.96 12.13
C VAL A 500 5.10 -5.53 10.95
N VAL A 501 3.94 -6.10 11.23
CA VAL A 501 3.09 -6.70 10.20
C VAL A 501 1.94 -5.76 9.90
N THR A 502 1.92 -5.27 8.67
CA THR A 502 0.81 -4.48 8.12
C THR A 502 -0.09 -5.38 7.28
N VAL A 503 -1.40 -5.30 7.50
CA VAL A 503 -2.41 -6.08 6.79
C VAL A 503 -3.47 -5.14 6.25
N GLY A 504 -3.64 -5.15 4.92
CA GLY A 504 -4.83 -4.58 4.30
C GLY A 504 -6.01 -5.52 4.50
N VAL A 505 -7.10 -5.03 5.07
CA VAL A 505 -8.32 -5.82 5.30
C VAL A 505 -9.52 -5.05 4.80
N GLU A 506 -10.37 -5.72 4.04
CA GLU A 506 -11.72 -5.28 3.71
C GLU A 506 -12.70 -6.06 4.57
N VAL A 507 -13.44 -5.37 5.44
CA VAL A 507 -14.42 -5.99 6.34
C VAL A 507 -15.82 -5.62 5.86
N GLY A 508 -16.59 -6.62 5.43
CA GLY A 508 -17.93 -6.44 4.86
C GLY A 508 -18.34 -7.63 4.00
N ASP A 509 -19.63 -7.75 3.72
CA ASP A 509 -20.16 -8.80 2.85
C ASP A 509 -20.55 -8.26 1.47
N GLU A 510 -19.72 -8.57 0.47
CA GLU A 510 -19.90 -8.18 -0.93
C GLU A 510 -20.09 -9.39 -1.86
N ILE A 511 -20.19 -10.59 -1.29
CA ILE A 511 -20.22 -11.83 -2.04
C ILE A 511 -21.66 -12.31 -2.11
N ALA A 512 -22.15 -12.59 -3.32
CA ALA A 512 -23.49 -13.15 -3.48
C ALA A 512 -23.58 -14.58 -2.94
N PRO A 513 -24.76 -15.02 -2.46
CA PRO A 513 -24.98 -16.39 -2.03
C PRO A 513 -24.59 -17.42 -3.10
N SER A 514 -24.26 -18.64 -2.66
CA SER A 514 -23.90 -19.74 -3.55
C SER A 514 -24.67 -21.02 -3.23
N LEU A 515 -24.89 -21.86 -4.26
CA LEU A 515 -25.50 -23.18 -4.08
C LEU A 515 -24.43 -24.17 -3.61
N THR A 516 -24.52 -24.60 -2.36
CA THR A 516 -23.56 -25.57 -1.75
C THR A 516 -24.20 -26.90 -1.39
N GLY A 517 -25.53 -26.93 -1.25
CA GLY A 517 -26.34 -28.11 -1.00
C GLY A 517 -27.14 -28.55 -2.23
N THR A 518 -28.20 -29.33 -1.97
CA THR A 518 -29.15 -29.75 -3.01
C THR A 518 -30.24 -28.69 -3.18
N ALA A 519 -30.35 -28.13 -4.39
CA ALA A 519 -31.41 -27.19 -4.72
C ALA A 519 -32.79 -27.87 -4.67
N TYR A 520 -33.83 -27.10 -4.35
CA TYR A 520 -35.20 -27.59 -4.43
C TYR A 520 -35.55 -28.03 -5.86
N ALA A 521 -36.03 -29.26 -6.00
CA ALA A 521 -36.28 -29.87 -7.29
C ALA A 521 -37.63 -29.47 -7.91
N GLY A 522 -38.55 -28.88 -7.13
CA GLY A 522 -39.94 -28.66 -7.54
C GLY A 522 -40.84 -29.88 -7.31
N THR A 523 -42.10 -29.77 -7.71
CA THR A 523 -43.13 -30.82 -7.59
C THR A 523 -43.36 -31.56 -8.91
N THR A 524 -43.88 -32.78 -8.82
CA THR A 524 -44.26 -33.58 -10.01
C THR A 524 -45.63 -34.19 -9.81
N GLY A 525 -46.37 -34.39 -10.90
CA GLY A 525 -47.67 -35.06 -10.89
C GLY A 525 -48.83 -34.19 -10.35
N THR A 526 -48.74 -32.87 -10.44
CA THR A 526 -49.86 -31.98 -10.08
C THR A 526 -51.03 -32.20 -11.04
N ASN A 527 -52.21 -32.52 -10.51
CA ASN A 527 -53.45 -32.61 -11.31
C ASN A 527 -54.01 -31.20 -11.56
N ALA A 528 -53.85 -30.69 -12.77
CA ALA A 528 -54.40 -29.41 -13.23
C ALA A 528 -54.24 -29.25 -14.74
N CYS A 529 -55.08 -28.40 -15.35
CA CYS A 529 -54.90 -27.96 -16.73
C CYS A 529 -53.62 -27.10 -16.88
N MET A 530 -53.07 -27.05 -18.10
CA MET A 530 -51.86 -26.28 -18.40
C MET A 530 -52.05 -24.78 -18.09
N THR A 531 -53.25 -24.24 -18.35
CA THR A 531 -53.60 -22.84 -18.07
C THR A 531 -53.55 -22.49 -16.59
N ASP A 532 -53.75 -23.48 -15.72
CA ASP A 532 -53.84 -23.32 -14.27
C ASP A 532 -52.60 -23.80 -13.53
N ALA A 533 -51.58 -24.28 -14.26
CA ALA A 533 -50.33 -24.80 -13.72
C ALA A 533 -49.70 -23.88 -12.66
N ALA A 534 -49.62 -22.57 -12.92
CA ALA A 534 -49.04 -21.60 -12.00
C ALA A 534 -49.88 -21.33 -10.73
N THR A 535 -51.19 -21.53 -10.82
CA THR A 535 -52.11 -21.43 -9.68
C THR A 535 -52.09 -22.71 -8.84
N ALA A 536 -51.99 -23.86 -9.50
CA ALA A 536 -51.97 -25.18 -8.86
C ALA A 536 -50.63 -25.48 -8.15
N ALA A 537 -49.52 -24.96 -8.67
CA ALA A 537 -48.18 -25.15 -8.10
C ALA A 537 -47.42 -23.80 -8.01
N PRO A 538 -47.83 -22.90 -7.09
CA PRO A 538 -47.30 -21.54 -7.00
C PRO A 538 -45.83 -21.50 -6.56
N PHE A 539 -45.15 -20.40 -6.87
CA PHE A 539 -43.77 -20.16 -6.44
C PHE A 539 -43.65 -20.07 -4.92
N ASP A 540 -42.79 -20.88 -4.32
CA ASP A 540 -42.44 -20.84 -2.90
C ASP A 540 -41.02 -20.29 -2.69
N ALA A 541 -40.93 -19.09 -2.11
CA ALA A 541 -39.65 -18.41 -1.86
C ALA A 541 -38.79 -19.09 -0.78
N ILE A 542 -39.40 -19.84 0.15
CA ILE A 542 -38.69 -20.56 1.22
C ILE A 542 -38.04 -21.81 0.65
N LEU A 543 -38.76 -22.55 -0.19
CA LEU A 543 -38.19 -23.71 -0.89
C LEU A 543 -37.16 -23.29 -1.93
N ALA A 544 -37.34 -22.13 -2.59
CA ALA A 544 -36.40 -21.61 -3.58
C ALA A 544 -34.99 -21.32 -3.02
N VAL A 545 -34.85 -21.05 -1.71
CA VAL A 545 -33.53 -20.85 -1.06
C VAL A 545 -32.93 -22.14 -0.48
N GLN A 546 -33.58 -23.29 -0.65
CA GLN A 546 -33.06 -24.57 -0.17
C GLN A 546 -31.74 -24.93 -0.85
N GLY A 547 -30.73 -25.27 -0.04
CA GLY A 547 -29.41 -25.67 -0.53
C GLY A 547 -28.46 -24.49 -0.82
N TYR A 548 -28.92 -23.24 -0.71
CA TYR A 548 -28.07 -22.07 -0.82
C TYR A 548 -27.48 -21.70 0.54
N THR A 549 -26.24 -21.24 0.53
CA THR A 549 -25.53 -20.73 1.70
C THR A 549 -24.74 -19.49 1.34
N ASP A 550 -24.39 -18.72 2.35
CA ASP A 550 -23.62 -17.49 2.24
C ASP A 550 -22.34 -17.57 3.08
N ASN A 551 -21.29 -16.85 2.67
CA ASN A 551 -19.99 -16.78 3.36
C ASN A 551 -20.06 -16.05 4.70
N CYS A 552 -20.89 -15.03 4.84
CA CYS A 552 -21.09 -14.25 6.07
C CYS A 552 -22.35 -14.67 6.84
N GLY A 553 -23.12 -15.60 6.27
CA GLY A 553 -24.32 -16.18 6.89
C GLY A 553 -25.46 -15.18 6.98
N GLY A 554 -26.58 -15.61 7.57
CA GLY A 554 -27.81 -14.80 7.64
C GLY A 554 -28.96 -15.42 6.86
N ALA A 555 -30.11 -14.75 6.90
CA ALA A 555 -31.31 -15.22 6.23
C ALA A 555 -31.22 -14.94 4.72
N LEU A 556 -31.32 -15.99 3.92
CA LEU A 556 -31.44 -15.87 2.47
C LEU A 556 -32.91 -15.65 2.08
N THR A 557 -33.12 -14.88 1.03
CA THR A 557 -34.42 -14.66 0.42
C THR A 557 -34.38 -14.96 -1.07
N ALA A 558 -35.51 -15.40 -1.64
CA ALA A 558 -35.65 -15.57 -3.08
C ALA A 558 -36.71 -14.61 -3.63
N GLU A 559 -36.41 -14.01 -4.79
CA GLU A 559 -37.31 -13.10 -5.50
C GLU A 559 -37.57 -13.66 -6.91
N LEU A 560 -38.85 -13.86 -7.25
CA LEU A 560 -39.27 -14.35 -8.55
C LEU A 560 -38.97 -13.33 -9.66
N THR A 561 -38.28 -13.75 -10.71
CA THR A 561 -37.91 -12.90 -11.85
C THR A 561 -38.58 -13.32 -13.17
N GLY A 562 -39.08 -14.55 -13.27
CA GLY A 562 -39.76 -15.02 -14.47
C GLY A 562 -40.52 -16.33 -14.27
N THR A 563 -41.55 -16.54 -15.07
CA THR A 563 -42.40 -17.74 -15.08
C THR A 563 -42.63 -18.17 -16.52
N SER A 564 -42.48 -19.45 -16.81
CA SER A 564 -42.75 -20.02 -18.14
C SER A 564 -43.43 -21.38 -18.03
N VAL A 565 -44.39 -21.67 -18.91
CA VAL A 565 -45.07 -22.96 -19.00
C VAL A 565 -44.87 -23.51 -20.40
N SER A 566 -44.58 -24.80 -20.49
CA SER A 566 -44.37 -25.54 -21.74
C SER A 566 -45.11 -26.87 -21.70
N GLY A 567 -45.38 -27.46 -22.86
CA GLY A 567 -46.13 -28.72 -22.98
C GLY A 567 -47.59 -28.49 -23.37
N ASP A 568 -48.45 -29.40 -22.94
CA ASP A 568 -49.90 -29.39 -23.15
C ASP A 568 -50.63 -29.81 -21.86
N ASN A 569 -51.96 -29.95 -21.90
CA ASN A 569 -52.73 -30.35 -20.73
C ASN A 569 -52.34 -31.75 -20.20
N CYS A 570 -51.81 -32.63 -21.03
CA CYS A 570 -51.49 -34.00 -20.63
C CYS A 570 -50.07 -34.15 -20.10
N ASN A 571 -49.21 -33.18 -20.37
CA ASN A 571 -47.86 -33.12 -19.84
C ASN A 571 -47.33 -31.69 -19.94
N TRP A 572 -47.55 -30.90 -18.90
CA TRP A 572 -47.00 -29.56 -18.79
C TRP A 572 -45.84 -29.49 -17.81
N ASN A 573 -44.92 -28.57 -18.09
CA ASN A 573 -43.81 -28.21 -17.23
C ASN A 573 -43.77 -26.69 -17.03
N LEU A 574 -43.90 -26.28 -15.77
CA LEU A 574 -43.88 -24.91 -15.27
C LEU A 574 -42.50 -24.62 -14.66
N THR A 575 -41.73 -23.72 -15.26
CA THR A 575 -40.41 -23.32 -14.79
C THR A 575 -40.46 -21.90 -14.21
N TYR A 576 -39.99 -21.77 -12.97
CA TYR A 576 -39.75 -20.48 -12.31
C TYR A 576 -38.28 -20.10 -12.42
N THR A 577 -38.02 -18.85 -12.79
CA THR A 577 -36.69 -18.23 -12.73
C THR A 577 -36.70 -17.19 -11.61
N TYR A 578 -35.71 -17.21 -10.73
CA TYR A 578 -35.61 -16.33 -9.56
C TYR A 578 -34.17 -15.91 -9.30
N LYS A 579 -34.02 -14.95 -8.39
CA LYS A 579 -32.73 -14.58 -7.80
C LYS A 579 -32.72 -14.88 -6.30
N VAL A 580 -31.57 -15.26 -5.78
CA VAL A 580 -31.34 -15.47 -4.34
C VAL A 580 -30.55 -14.27 -3.81
N LYS A 581 -30.97 -13.72 -2.68
CA LYS A 581 -30.31 -12.59 -2.02
C LYS A 581 -29.96 -12.92 -0.58
N ASP A 582 -28.84 -12.39 -0.13
CA ASP A 582 -28.50 -12.30 1.29
C ASP A 582 -29.18 -11.09 1.97
N ALA A 583 -28.83 -10.87 3.22
CA ALA A 583 -29.30 -9.73 4.03
C ALA A 583 -28.61 -8.40 3.65
N CYS A 584 -27.49 -8.44 2.94
CA CYS A 584 -26.70 -7.29 2.51
C CYS A 584 -27.15 -6.77 1.13
N GLY A 585 -27.93 -7.57 0.39
CA GLY A 585 -28.47 -7.26 -0.92
C GLY A 585 -27.66 -7.81 -2.08
N ASN A 586 -26.65 -8.66 -1.85
CA ASN A 586 -25.90 -9.27 -2.95
C ASN A 586 -26.77 -10.35 -3.62
N GLU A 587 -26.79 -10.38 -4.96
CA GLU A 587 -27.78 -11.16 -5.73
C GLU A 587 -27.11 -12.27 -6.57
N LEU A 588 -27.54 -13.52 -6.37
CA LEU A 588 -27.28 -14.63 -7.29
C LEU A 588 -28.45 -14.75 -8.27
N LEU A 589 -28.19 -14.45 -9.54
CA LEU A 589 -29.21 -14.34 -10.58
C LEU A 589 -29.50 -15.68 -11.28
N ALA A 590 -30.62 -15.72 -12.01
CA ALA A 590 -30.97 -16.77 -12.98
C ALA A 590 -31.02 -18.20 -12.43
N GLN A 591 -31.45 -18.36 -11.18
CA GLN A 591 -31.72 -19.66 -10.58
C GLN A 591 -33.08 -20.18 -11.02
N THR A 592 -33.24 -21.50 -11.11
CA THR A 592 -34.48 -22.11 -11.61
C THR A 592 -34.87 -23.38 -10.87
N TYR A 593 -36.17 -23.61 -10.71
CA TYR A 593 -36.74 -24.95 -10.46
C TYR A 593 -38.03 -25.10 -11.29
N SER A 594 -38.50 -26.34 -11.47
CA SER A 594 -39.70 -26.61 -12.28
C SER A 594 -40.69 -27.51 -11.56
N ASN A 595 -41.97 -27.22 -11.74
CA ASN A 595 -43.07 -28.07 -11.33
C ASN A 595 -43.70 -28.71 -12.58
N SER A 596 -44.11 -29.97 -12.50
CA SER A 596 -44.73 -30.69 -13.62
C SER A 596 -46.06 -31.33 -13.22
N GLY A 597 -46.93 -31.49 -14.21
CA GLY A 597 -48.25 -32.05 -14.00
C GLY A 597 -48.97 -32.37 -15.30
N SER A 598 -50.22 -32.78 -15.14
CA SER A 598 -51.13 -33.10 -16.23
C SER A 598 -52.55 -32.93 -15.73
N ASP A 599 -53.48 -32.89 -16.66
CA ASP A 599 -54.84 -33.29 -16.41
C ASP A 599 -54.89 -34.80 -16.15
N GLN A 600 -55.51 -35.19 -15.03
CA GLN A 600 -55.67 -36.57 -14.60
C GLN A 600 -57.15 -36.93 -14.44
N ASP A 601 -58.04 -35.98 -14.69
CA ASP A 601 -59.47 -36.17 -14.60
C ASP A 601 -59.98 -36.58 -16.00
N GLY A 602 -60.80 -37.63 -16.04
CA GLY A 602 -61.38 -38.07 -17.31
C GLY A 602 -62.68 -37.34 -17.61
N ALA A 603 -62.98 -37.19 -18.90
CA ALA A 603 -64.22 -36.59 -19.39
C ALA A 603 -65.47 -37.13 -18.67
N THR A 604 -66.36 -36.21 -18.26
CA THR A 604 -67.59 -36.53 -17.53
C THR A 604 -68.83 -36.29 -18.39
N GLY A 605 -69.82 -37.19 -18.30
CA GLY A 605 -71.01 -37.11 -19.15
C GLY A 605 -71.92 -38.32 -19.05
N VAL A 606 -72.95 -38.35 -19.88
CA VAL A 606 -73.92 -39.45 -19.95
C VAL A 606 -74.01 -39.96 -21.38
N THR A 607 -73.76 -41.26 -21.60
CA THR A 607 -73.85 -41.88 -22.92
C THR A 607 -75.27 -41.73 -23.49
N PRO A 608 -75.44 -41.16 -24.71
CA PRO A 608 -76.73 -41.07 -25.37
C PRO A 608 -77.36 -42.44 -25.62
N THR A 609 -78.70 -42.50 -25.61
CA THR A 609 -79.42 -43.71 -25.99
C THR A 609 -79.39 -43.88 -27.51
N GLY A 610 -79.11 -45.10 -27.98
CA GLY A 610 -79.16 -45.42 -29.41
C GLY A 610 -80.59 -45.41 -29.96
N MET A 611 -80.69 -45.27 -31.29
CA MET A 611 -81.96 -45.33 -32.01
C MET A 611 -82.66 -46.70 -31.86
N ILE A 612 -83.98 -46.65 -31.64
CA ILE A 612 -84.85 -47.81 -31.48
C ILE A 612 -85.84 -47.88 -32.63
N GLY A 613 -86.21 -49.10 -33.04
CA GLY A 613 -87.23 -49.33 -34.06
C GLY A 613 -86.79 -49.02 -35.50
N VAL A 614 -85.49 -49.14 -35.79
CA VAL A 614 -84.95 -48.94 -37.14
C VAL A 614 -85.51 -50.02 -38.08
N ASN A 615 -86.11 -49.60 -39.20
CA ASN A 615 -86.55 -50.54 -40.24
C ASN A 615 -85.36 -50.94 -41.12
N ALA A 616 -84.78 -52.11 -40.87
CA ALA A 616 -83.68 -52.67 -41.64
C ALA A 616 -83.60 -54.19 -41.43
N CYS A 617 -83.03 -54.93 -42.38
CA CYS A 617 -82.63 -56.31 -42.14
C CYS A 617 -81.43 -56.37 -41.16
N ALA A 618 -81.19 -57.55 -40.57
CA ALA A 618 -80.01 -57.83 -39.76
C ALA A 618 -78.74 -57.95 -40.63
N ASN A 619 -78.36 -56.85 -41.27
CA ASN A 619 -77.20 -56.70 -42.12
C ASN A 619 -76.46 -55.40 -41.74
N GLU A 620 -75.19 -55.51 -41.35
CA GLU A 620 -74.42 -54.35 -40.90
C GLU A 620 -74.35 -53.23 -41.94
N ALA A 621 -74.17 -53.55 -43.23
CA ALA A 621 -74.07 -52.54 -44.28
C ALA A 621 -75.38 -51.77 -44.51
N GLU A 622 -76.53 -52.43 -44.29
CA GLU A 622 -77.84 -51.80 -44.38
C GLU A 622 -78.10 -50.89 -43.18
N ILE A 623 -77.81 -51.40 -41.97
CA ILE A 623 -77.97 -50.64 -40.73
C ILE A 623 -77.02 -49.43 -40.71
N ASP A 624 -75.76 -49.60 -41.13
CA ASP A 624 -74.77 -48.52 -41.21
C ASP A 624 -75.16 -47.41 -42.19
N GLY A 625 -75.99 -47.71 -43.21
CA GLY A 625 -76.56 -46.72 -44.13
C GLY A 625 -77.68 -45.87 -43.55
N LEU A 626 -78.31 -46.33 -42.46
CA LEU A 626 -79.44 -45.65 -41.79
C LEU A 626 -79.02 -45.04 -40.44
N VAL A 627 -78.05 -45.66 -39.78
CA VAL A 627 -77.53 -45.28 -38.47
C VAL A 627 -76.05 -44.98 -38.63
N LEU A 628 -75.71 -43.74 -38.99
CA LEU A 628 -74.33 -43.37 -39.31
C LEU A 628 -73.44 -43.38 -38.06
N VAL A 629 -72.26 -44.00 -38.15
CA VAL A 629 -71.21 -43.93 -37.10
C VAL A 629 -70.84 -42.48 -36.76
N SER A 630 -70.83 -41.60 -37.76
CA SER A 630 -70.55 -40.17 -37.56
C SER A 630 -71.62 -39.45 -36.71
N ALA A 631 -72.87 -39.91 -36.75
CA ALA A 631 -73.94 -39.32 -35.94
C ALA A 631 -73.77 -39.69 -34.45
N ASP A 632 -73.37 -40.94 -34.17
CA ASP A 632 -73.04 -41.39 -32.82
C ASP A 632 -71.83 -40.63 -32.26
N ILE A 633 -70.77 -40.44 -33.06
CA ILE A 633 -69.59 -39.65 -32.67
C ILE A 633 -69.98 -38.23 -32.26
N THR A 634 -70.72 -37.50 -33.11
CA THR A 634 -71.16 -36.13 -32.78
C THR A 634 -72.05 -36.08 -31.54
N ALA A 635 -72.93 -37.09 -31.34
CA ALA A 635 -73.76 -37.17 -30.15
C ALA A 635 -72.94 -37.41 -28.88
N LEU A 636 -71.89 -38.24 -28.95
CA LEU A 636 -70.97 -38.50 -27.84
C LEU A 636 -70.12 -37.28 -27.50
N GLU A 637 -69.54 -36.62 -28.51
CA GLU A 637 -68.74 -35.40 -28.34
C GLU A 637 -69.54 -34.24 -27.71
N GLY A 638 -70.86 -34.18 -27.97
CA GLY A 638 -71.75 -33.20 -27.33
C GLY A 638 -72.28 -33.62 -25.95
N ALA A 639 -72.14 -34.88 -25.56
CA ALA A 639 -72.70 -35.43 -24.31
C ALA A 639 -71.67 -35.55 -23.17
N TYR A 640 -70.39 -35.47 -23.50
CA TYR A 640 -69.29 -35.46 -22.54
C TYR A 640 -68.58 -34.11 -22.54
N THR A 641 -68.13 -33.69 -21.37
CA THR A 641 -67.38 -32.45 -21.15
C THR A 641 -66.15 -32.72 -20.30
N ASP A 642 -65.13 -31.90 -20.50
CA ASP A 642 -63.86 -31.95 -19.80
C ASP A 642 -63.49 -30.54 -19.30
N ASP A 643 -62.78 -30.45 -18.17
CA ASP A 643 -62.39 -29.17 -17.57
C ASP A 643 -61.12 -28.57 -18.17
N CYS A 644 -60.28 -29.37 -18.84
CA CYS A 644 -59.05 -28.94 -19.46
C CYS A 644 -59.10 -28.87 -20.99
N GLY A 645 -60.08 -29.50 -21.64
CA GLY A 645 -60.11 -29.62 -23.09
C GLY A 645 -61.46 -29.93 -23.72
N THR A 646 -61.41 -30.28 -25.00
CA THR A 646 -62.56 -30.72 -25.78
C THR A 646 -62.58 -32.24 -25.85
N VAL A 647 -63.75 -32.84 -25.64
CA VAL A 647 -63.91 -34.29 -25.74
C VAL A 647 -64.07 -34.72 -27.20
N THR A 648 -63.39 -35.79 -27.57
CA THR A 648 -63.47 -36.45 -28.88
C THR A 648 -63.95 -37.89 -28.73
N ALA A 649 -64.63 -38.41 -29.75
CA ALA A 649 -65.08 -39.80 -29.78
C ALA A 649 -64.57 -40.52 -31.04
N SER A 650 -64.12 -41.76 -30.88
CA SER A 650 -63.65 -42.59 -32.01
C SER A 650 -64.26 -43.98 -31.99
N PHE A 651 -64.64 -44.48 -33.17
CA PHE A 651 -65.22 -45.81 -33.31
C PHE A 651 -64.17 -46.92 -33.09
N VAL A 652 -64.52 -47.92 -32.28
CA VAL A 652 -63.62 -49.05 -31.96
C VAL A 652 -64.10 -50.33 -32.64
N SER A 653 -65.36 -50.71 -32.42
CA SER A 653 -65.92 -51.96 -32.92
C SER A 653 -67.44 -51.94 -32.90
N GLN A 654 -68.06 -52.86 -33.63
CA GLN A 654 -69.49 -53.11 -33.54
C GLN A 654 -69.80 -54.61 -33.51
N VAL A 655 -70.89 -54.97 -32.86
CA VAL A 655 -71.41 -56.33 -32.79
C VAL A 655 -72.89 -56.31 -33.10
N LEU A 656 -73.26 -56.93 -34.23
CA LEU A 656 -74.64 -57.21 -34.57
C LEU A 656 -75.09 -58.54 -33.96
N SER A 657 -76.28 -58.55 -33.37
CA SER A 657 -76.91 -59.74 -32.79
C SER A 657 -78.40 -59.78 -33.13
N GLY A 658 -78.98 -60.99 -33.09
CA GLY A 658 -80.39 -61.22 -33.42
C GLY A 658 -80.59 -61.68 -34.87
N ASP A 659 -81.80 -61.52 -35.37
CA ASP A 659 -82.20 -61.90 -36.72
C ASP A 659 -82.97 -60.75 -37.40
N ALA A 660 -83.42 -60.96 -38.65
CA ALA A 660 -84.14 -59.95 -39.40
C ALA A 660 -85.43 -59.49 -38.70
N CYS A 661 -86.04 -60.27 -37.81
CA CYS A 661 -87.27 -59.90 -37.09
C CYS A 661 -87.01 -59.14 -35.79
N SER A 662 -85.79 -59.23 -35.23
CA SER A 662 -85.37 -58.47 -34.06
C SER A 662 -83.85 -58.49 -33.96
N TRP A 663 -83.21 -57.36 -34.25
CA TRP A 663 -81.77 -57.21 -34.17
C TRP A 663 -81.37 -56.09 -33.21
N SER A 664 -80.14 -56.21 -32.69
CA SER A 664 -79.47 -55.24 -31.81
C SER A 664 -78.04 -55.05 -32.27
N LEU A 665 -77.66 -53.80 -32.56
CA LEU A 665 -76.31 -53.38 -32.96
C LEU A 665 -75.68 -52.58 -31.82
N ALA A 666 -74.69 -53.19 -31.15
CA ALA A 666 -73.90 -52.52 -30.11
C ALA A 666 -72.61 -51.98 -30.72
N ARG A 667 -72.40 -50.66 -30.66
CA ARG A 667 -71.20 -49.97 -31.13
C ARG A 667 -70.39 -49.47 -29.95
N THR A 668 -69.10 -49.81 -29.94
CA THR A 668 -68.14 -49.39 -28.92
C THR A 668 -67.35 -48.19 -29.44
N TYR A 669 -67.28 -47.14 -28.63
CA TYR A 669 -66.55 -45.92 -28.91
C TYR A 669 -65.54 -45.64 -27.81
N ASN A 670 -64.36 -45.13 -28.16
CA ASN A 670 -63.39 -44.58 -27.22
C ASN A 670 -63.65 -43.08 -27.07
N ILE A 671 -63.81 -42.63 -25.83
CA ILE A 671 -63.96 -41.23 -25.43
C ILE A 671 -62.59 -40.76 -24.94
N SER A 672 -62.13 -39.64 -25.47
CA SER A 672 -60.83 -39.04 -25.14
C SER A 672 -60.98 -37.53 -24.92
N ASP A 673 -60.43 -37.01 -23.83
CA ASP A 673 -60.24 -35.58 -23.56
C ASP A 673 -58.96 -35.02 -24.20
N GLY A 674 -58.18 -35.87 -24.88
CA GLY A 674 -56.87 -35.56 -25.42
C GLY A 674 -55.72 -36.16 -24.62
N CYS A 675 -55.97 -36.63 -23.39
CA CYS A 675 -55.00 -37.30 -22.54
C CYS A 675 -55.26 -38.80 -22.52
N ALA A 676 -54.40 -39.57 -23.19
CA ALA A 676 -54.58 -41.01 -23.36
C ALA A 676 -54.68 -41.82 -22.05
N SER A 677 -54.22 -41.28 -20.92
CA SER A 677 -54.38 -41.88 -19.58
C SER A 677 -55.83 -41.84 -19.08
N ASN A 678 -56.63 -40.93 -19.61
CA ASN A 678 -57.99 -40.63 -19.16
C ASN A 678 -59.04 -41.24 -20.09
N ASP A 679 -58.63 -41.76 -21.26
CA ASP A 679 -59.47 -42.42 -22.24
C ASP A 679 -60.28 -43.59 -21.65
N PHE A 680 -61.56 -43.69 -22.02
CA PHE A 680 -62.42 -44.80 -21.65
C PHE A 680 -63.41 -45.16 -22.76
N THR A 681 -63.92 -46.39 -22.75
CA THR A 681 -64.87 -46.86 -23.77
C THR A 681 -66.32 -46.81 -23.30
N VAL A 682 -67.22 -46.43 -24.21
CA VAL A 682 -68.68 -46.47 -24.02
C VAL A 682 -69.35 -47.26 -25.13
N VAL A 683 -70.59 -47.69 -24.90
CA VAL A 683 -71.36 -48.49 -25.87
C VAL A 683 -72.70 -47.81 -26.16
N ILE A 684 -72.98 -47.55 -27.45
CA ILE A 684 -74.31 -47.17 -27.93
C ILE A 684 -74.97 -48.40 -28.55
N THR A 685 -76.20 -48.69 -28.15
CA THR A 685 -76.97 -49.83 -28.68
C THR A 685 -78.16 -49.35 -29.48
N HIS A 686 -78.18 -49.70 -30.76
CA HIS A 686 -79.32 -49.49 -31.66
C HIS A 686 -80.12 -50.78 -31.82
N SER A 687 -81.41 -50.68 -32.10
CA SER A 687 -82.27 -51.86 -32.31
C SER A 687 -83.32 -51.64 -33.38
N GLY A 688 -83.74 -52.74 -34.01
CA GLY A 688 -84.69 -52.69 -35.11
C GLY A 688 -85.18 -54.06 -35.57
N SER A 689 -85.90 -54.06 -36.68
CA SER A 689 -86.43 -55.24 -37.37
C SER A 689 -86.72 -54.90 -38.82
N ASP A 690 -86.80 -55.92 -39.68
CA ASP A 690 -87.40 -55.83 -40.99
C ASP A 690 -88.91 -55.63 -40.82
N GLN A 691 -89.42 -54.50 -41.31
CA GLN A 691 -90.83 -54.13 -41.28
C GLN A 691 -91.44 -54.18 -42.69
N ASP A 692 -90.67 -54.57 -43.70
CA ASP A 692 -91.13 -54.62 -45.08
C ASP A 692 -91.97 -55.89 -45.33
N GLY A 693 -93.04 -55.74 -46.11
CA GLY A 693 -93.88 -56.87 -46.49
C GLY A 693 -93.19 -57.78 -47.51
N ALA A 694 -93.36 -59.10 -47.40
CA ALA A 694 -92.83 -60.04 -48.38
C ALA A 694 -93.31 -59.69 -49.80
N THR A 695 -92.38 -59.40 -50.71
CA THR A 695 -92.68 -59.15 -52.12
C THR A 695 -92.36 -60.39 -52.96
N GLY A 696 -93.35 -60.85 -53.74
CA GLY A 696 -93.19 -61.99 -54.62
C GLY A 696 -94.29 -62.04 -55.67
N VAL A 697 -93.91 -62.37 -56.90
CA VAL A 697 -94.88 -62.78 -57.93
C VAL A 697 -95.11 -64.27 -57.80
N THR A 698 -96.38 -64.68 -57.79
CA THR A 698 -96.76 -66.10 -57.76
C THR A 698 -96.13 -66.79 -58.98
N PRO A 699 -95.32 -67.85 -58.80
CA PRO A 699 -94.78 -68.60 -59.94
C PRO A 699 -95.94 -69.10 -60.80
N THR A 700 -95.91 -68.83 -62.10
CA THR A 700 -96.92 -69.34 -63.03
C THR A 700 -96.77 -70.85 -63.09
N GLY A 701 -97.82 -71.60 -62.72
CA GLY A 701 -97.79 -73.06 -62.73
C GLY A 701 -97.38 -73.61 -64.11
N MET A 702 -96.61 -74.70 -64.13
CA MET A 702 -96.24 -75.38 -65.38
C MET A 702 -97.49 -75.85 -66.11
N ILE A 703 -97.76 -75.29 -67.29
CA ILE A 703 -98.78 -75.75 -68.23
C ILE A 703 -98.10 -76.71 -69.22
N GLY A 704 -98.65 -77.91 -69.41
CA GLY A 704 -98.08 -78.95 -70.29
C GLY A 704 -97.42 -80.15 -69.57
N VAL A 705 -97.68 -80.34 -68.28
CA VAL A 705 -97.25 -81.55 -67.56
C VAL A 705 -98.01 -82.76 -68.10
N ASN A 706 -97.30 -83.62 -68.83
CA ASN A 706 -97.82 -84.90 -69.30
C ASN A 706 -97.69 -85.95 -68.18
N ALA A 707 -98.66 -85.94 -67.26
CA ALA A 707 -98.80 -86.94 -66.21
C ALA A 707 -100.26 -87.46 -66.20
N CYS A 708 -100.44 -88.76 -65.98
CA CYS A 708 -101.76 -89.38 -65.89
C CYS A 708 -102.39 -89.17 -64.50
N ALA A 709 -103.70 -88.93 -64.46
CA ALA A 709 -104.48 -88.51 -63.28
C ALA A 709 -104.57 -89.51 -62.11
N ASN A 710 -103.82 -90.61 -62.17
CA ASN A 710 -103.71 -91.63 -61.13
C ASN A 710 -102.35 -91.63 -60.40
N GLU A 711 -101.53 -90.59 -60.58
CA GLU A 711 -100.39 -90.27 -59.71
C GLU A 711 -100.48 -88.82 -59.20
N ALA A 712 -101.59 -88.50 -58.52
CA ALA A 712 -101.73 -87.30 -57.70
C ALA A 712 -102.05 -87.69 -56.25
#